data_AF-A0A6N7HCM4-F1
#
_entry.id   AF-A0A6N7HCM4-F1
#
_cell.length_a   1.000
_cell.length_b   1.000
_cell.length_c   1.000
_cell.angle_alpha   90.00
_cell.angle_beta   90.00
_cell.angle_gamma   90.00
#
_symmetry.space_group_name_H-M   'P 1'
#
loop_
_entity.id
_entity.type
_entity.pdbx_description
1 polymer ?
#
loop_
_entity_poly.entity_id
_entity_poly.type
_entity_poly.pdbx_seq_one_letter_code
_entity_poly.pdbx_strand_id
1 'polypeptide(L)'
;MTVGESVRPIGWETRSVGVLPYTGDLPTPHLHGVVLRSPYAYAEIRGIDTEAARAMPGVHAVITAADFAPGITYLHRGGPLSDRPPLADGVVRHVGQEVAAVAAETRAQAEAACRAIRVRYRRRPAPLTVTAARARGARRLHERTTAEPNVSMLLATDWGEPDTGIAAAAVSVHGSFVYPSVAHACMEPSVTLARWDPDREIVELWTSTQAPWFIAKEVAHLLGLRHEQVVCREVAVGGGFGQKSKAAEHEALAAALARAAGQPVLVELSREEEFGANKPRHRFETTLTTWADADGVIRALDADIAVDNGSYNHMGTSVMRVGVITLGSLYRPDGVRFAARLVDTATQPGGQFRGYGTPQVSLAMESQLDEIAARLDIDPIALRLRNLGPAHATTLAGYDVTTSRLGDCLLAVRDGLDWDRARASRPRGGPVATGWGVAAGMHGSGAYAYEFANRSDAAIDLFADGRVRVRHGSADAGTGQNTILAQIASYELGVDLADVEVLSMDSERTPFELGAWSSRGTHMTGSSVGQAARELAEKLRGIAAAKLGVAPEDVRLRGGRAGTGGEAVDLGDLVDLSGEAADGVLSHETSYLLETTEMLTPDRSTANLSPSYAFAAHGAAVEVDTRTGKVRVVDYVAAHDVGRAINPTAVRGQIVGGAAMGLGAALGEQLVREGGRVVNSSYLHYAMPRNADLPAIRAVIVDGHDEAGPYGAKSVGEMSIIPPGAAVANAVADALGVRVRELPITPDKVLAALAERDGRRRRHHVWRRPSRWWVALVRRAYPLGLHRVLDTLGTRVGPAARARRAPEPTEPAVHAPTDVAEAVGLLAGGGQVLGGATDALVERRREPAPAPVLVSVAAVTALRRLERTGTELRIGAAVTLAELAEHPDVPAALRDAALTIASPQVRNAATVAGNLVQAKRCWFFRNGFACYKRNGPTSPCYAVLGDHRFQHAAVDAHRCQAVTPSDLATVLTALDATVEITGPGGTRTLPIADFYTGPGETVLAAAELVTAVDISAAALVRRTAFTKLALYTGDFATASVALAVDADEDGRWTDVRIVAGALAPTPWRARGAEQALRGTAPSLAQVRAAFDADLDRHAHPLPGNGWKLDAAAGLLEQATEQLTG
;
A
#
# COMPACT_ATOMS: atom_id res chain seq x y z
N MET A 1 22.73 17.65 -26.39
CA MET A 1 23.56 16.57 -25.79
C MET A 1 22.62 15.85 -24.84
N THR A 2 22.16 14.65 -25.17
CA THR A 2 20.96 14.06 -24.56
C THR A 2 21.10 13.65 -23.09
N VAL A 3 22.31 13.33 -22.59
CA VAL A 3 22.55 13.07 -21.14
C VAL A 3 22.50 14.37 -20.32
N GLY A 4 21.62 14.41 -19.32
CA GLY A 4 21.37 15.58 -18.48
C GLY A 4 20.22 16.45 -18.96
N GLU A 5 19.68 16.20 -20.15
CA GLU A 5 18.51 16.91 -20.68
C GLU A 5 17.21 16.33 -20.12
N SER A 6 16.20 17.21 -19.97
CA SER A 6 14.86 16.81 -19.57
C SER A 6 14.06 16.36 -20.79
N VAL A 7 13.95 15.05 -20.96
CA VAL A 7 13.16 14.44 -22.04
C VAL A 7 11.96 13.69 -21.49
N ARG A 8 10.89 13.61 -22.28
CA ARG A 8 9.71 12.79 -21.95
C ARG A 8 10.08 11.31 -22.03
N PRO A 9 9.40 10.44 -21.25
CA PRO A 9 9.60 9.00 -21.36
C PRO A 9 9.32 8.50 -22.79
N ILE A 10 10.14 7.61 -23.32
CA ILE A 10 9.84 6.94 -24.60
C ILE A 10 8.49 6.20 -24.50
N GLY A 11 7.66 6.30 -25.53
CA GLY A 11 6.32 5.68 -25.54
C GLY A 11 5.31 6.30 -24.57
N TRP A 12 5.50 7.55 -24.13
CA TRP A 12 4.53 8.23 -23.26
C TRP A 12 3.18 8.47 -23.95
N GLU A 13 3.16 8.64 -25.27
CA GLU A 13 1.95 8.83 -26.07
C GLU A 13 1.05 7.60 -25.99
N THR A 14 1.61 6.41 -26.25
CA THR A 14 0.84 5.14 -26.27
C THR A 14 0.29 4.79 -24.89
N ARG A 15 1.03 5.13 -23.82
CA ARG A 15 0.55 5.04 -22.43
C ARG A 15 -0.62 5.99 -22.17
N SER A 16 -0.51 7.24 -22.62
CA SER A 16 -1.50 8.28 -22.34
C SER A 16 -2.82 8.08 -23.08
N VAL A 17 -2.78 7.48 -24.28
CA VAL A 17 -3.98 7.17 -25.07
C VAL A 17 -4.52 5.75 -24.85
N GLY A 18 -3.85 4.94 -24.00
CA GLY A 18 -4.34 3.62 -23.58
C GLY A 18 -4.15 2.49 -24.61
N VAL A 19 -3.11 2.55 -25.44
CA VAL A 19 -2.84 1.52 -26.48
C VAL A 19 -1.54 0.73 -26.24
N LEU A 20 -0.79 1.05 -25.19
CA LEU A 20 0.36 0.23 -24.78
C LEU A 20 -0.15 -1.07 -24.12
N PRO A 21 0.16 -2.27 -24.65
CA PRO A 21 -0.38 -3.51 -24.12
C PRO A 21 0.34 -3.95 -22.83
N TYR A 22 -0.43 -4.11 -21.75
CA TYR A 22 -0.03 -4.89 -20.58
C TYR A 22 -0.35 -6.38 -20.81
N THR A 23 0.09 -7.26 -19.92
CA THR A 23 -0.09 -8.71 -20.12
C THR A 23 -1.56 -9.10 -20.27
N GLY A 24 -2.45 -8.50 -19.48
CA GLY A 24 -3.90 -8.77 -19.53
C GLY A 24 -4.59 -8.23 -20.78
N ASP A 25 -3.95 -7.34 -21.54
CA ASP A 25 -4.51 -6.71 -22.74
C ASP A 25 -4.15 -7.48 -24.02
N LEU A 26 -3.30 -8.51 -23.92
CA LEU A 26 -2.81 -9.23 -25.10
C LEU A 26 -3.95 -9.98 -25.81
N PRO A 27 -4.13 -9.78 -27.13
CA PRO A 27 -5.23 -10.36 -27.91
C PRO A 27 -4.97 -11.83 -28.29
N THR A 28 -4.59 -12.67 -27.33
CA THR A 28 -4.25 -14.08 -27.55
C THR A 28 -5.37 -14.97 -27.02
N PRO A 29 -5.92 -15.90 -27.82
CA PRO A 29 -6.84 -16.93 -27.29
C PRO A 29 -6.18 -17.74 -26.17
N HIS A 30 -6.82 -17.80 -25.01
CA HIS A 30 -6.27 -18.44 -23.82
C HIS A 30 -7.36 -19.08 -22.95
N LEU A 31 -6.95 -20.03 -22.12
CA LEU A 31 -7.72 -20.52 -20.99
C LEU A 31 -7.51 -19.61 -19.78
N HIS A 32 -8.49 -19.57 -18.88
CA HIS A 32 -8.40 -18.84 -17.62
C HIS A 32 -7.91 -19.74 -16.49
N GLY A 33 -6.81 -19.33 -15.87
CA GLY A 33 -6.22 -19.97 -14.70
C GLY A 33 -6.79 -19.42 -13.39
N VAL A 34 -7.15 -20.29 -12.46
CA VAL A 34 -7.62 -19.93 -11.10
C VAL A 34 -6.90 -20.78 -10.07
N VAL A 35 -6.51 -20.18 -8.95
CA VAL A 35 -5.77 -20.84 -7.88
C VAL A 35 -6.67 -21.13 -6.68
N LEU A 36 -6.72 -22.38 -6.24
CA LEU A 36 -7.31 -22.78 -4.97
C LEU A 36 -6.35 -22.49 -3.83
N ARG A 37 -6.81 -21.74 -2.83
CA ARG A 37 -6.00 -21.24 -1.71
C ARG A 37 -6.46 -21.76 -0.36
N SER A 38 -5.52 -21.94 0.56
CA SER A 38 -5.76 -22.36 1.93
C SER A 38 -6.61 -21.33 2.68
N PRO A 39 -7.70 -21.74 3.35
CA PRO A 39 -8.46 -20.88 4.25
C PRO A 39 -7.89 -20.87 5.69
N TYR A 40 -6.78 -21.58 5.96
CA TYR A 40 -6.26 -21.78 7.31
C TYR A 40 -4.83 -21.30 7.46
N ALA A 41 -4.55 -20.62 8.58
CA ALA A 41 -3.21 -20.15 8.93
C ALA A 41 -2.21 -21.30 9.17
N TYR A 42 -2.64 -22.42 9.74
CA TYR A 42 -1.79 -23.60 9.85
C TYR A 42 -2.63 -24.87 9.91
N ALA A 43 -2.44 -25.78 8.95
CA ALA A 43 -3.15 -27.05 8.91
C ALA A 43 -2.38 -28.08 8.10
N GLU A 44 -2.55 -29.35 8.47
CA GLU A 44 -2.03 -30.46 7.68
C GLU A 44 -3.06 -30.87 6.63
N ILE A 45 -2.62 -31.12 5.40
CA ILE A 45 -3.43 -31.66 4.31
C ILE A 45 -3.51 -33.17 4.51
N ARG A 46 -4.74 -33.68 4.68
CA ARG A 46 -5.06 -35.11 4.86
C ARG A 46 -5.45 -35.82 3.57
N GLY A 47 -5.66 -35.05 2.52
CA GLY A 47 -5.97 -35.53 1.19
C GLY A 47 -6.62 -34.44 0.37
N ILE A 48 -6.39 -34.51 -0.93
CA ILE A 48 -6.96 -33.65 -1.96
C ILE A 48 -7.64 -34.54 -3.00
N ASP A 49 -8.87 -34.20 -3.36
CA ASP A 49 -9.66 -34.87 -4.38
C ASP A 49 -10.06 -33.84 -5.45
N THR A 50 -9.60 -34.09 -6.68
CA THR A 50 -9.77 -33.23 -7.85
C THR A 50 -10.66 -33.87 -8.92
N GLU A 51 -11.19 -35.07 -8.70
CA GLU A 51 -11.89 -35.85 -9.73
C GLU A 51 -13.12 -35.09 -10.26
N ALA A 52 -13.93 -34.55 -9.34
CA ALA A 52 -15.11 -33.77 -9.71
C ALA A 52 -14.77 -32.52 -10.52
N ALA A 53 -13.65 -31.85 -10.22
CA ALA A 53 -13.22 -30.66 -10.95
C ALA A 53 -12.75 -31.00 -12.37
N ARG A 54 -11.99 -32.09 -12.52
CA ARG A 54 -11.48 -32.56 -13.82
C ARG A 54 -12.59 -33.01 -14.77
N ALA A 55 -13.71 -33.52 -14.22
CA ALA A 55 -14.84 -33.97 -15.01
C ALA A 55 -15.80 -32.84 -15.46
N MET A 56 -15.57 -31.59 -15.03
CA MET A 56 -16.46 -30.48 -15.37
C MET A 56 -16.27 -30.00 -16.82
N PRO A 57 -17.36 -29.65 -17.53
CA PRO A 57 -17.26 -29.10 -18.89
C PRO A 57 -16.39 -27.84 -18.96
N GLY A 58 -15.53 -27.78 -20.00
CA GLY A 58 -14.62 -26.67 -20.26
C GLY A 58 -13.39 -26.62 -19.36
N VAL A 59 -13.15 -27.61 -18.49
CA VAL A 59 -11.91 -27.73 -17.70
C VAL A 59 -10.87 -28.53 -18.48
N HIS A 60 -9.67 -27.97 -18.65
CA HIS A 60 -8.60 -28.59 -19.43
C HIS A 60 -7.44 -29.09 -18.56
N ALA A 61 -7.18 -28.44 -17.42
CA ALA A 61 -6.12 -28.87 -16.51
C ALA A 61 -6.48 -28.60 -15.05
N VAL A 62 -6.06 -29.52 -14.18
CA VAL A 62 -6.07 -29.35 -12.72
C VAL A 62 -4.76 -29.86 -12.15
N ILE A 63 -3.95 -28.97 -11.59
CA ILE A 63 -2.64 -29.26 -11.02
C ILE A 63 -2.64 -29.14 -9.49
N THR A 64 -1.78 -29.92 -8.85
CA THR A 64 -1.54 -30.07 -7.42
C THR A 64 -0.04 -30.20 -7.16
N ALA A 65 0.39 -30.30 -5.90
CA ALA A 65 1.80 -30.54 -5.58
C ALA A 65 2.37 -31.82 -6.23
N ALA A 66 1.52 -32.81 -6.56
CA ALA A 66 1.94 -34.05 -7.21
C ALA A 66 2.38 -33.88 -8.68
N ASP A 67 2.07 -32.72 -9.29
CA ASP A 67 2.47 -32.38 -10.67
C ASP A 67 3.87 -31.74 -10.73
N PHE A 68 4.55 -31.65 -9.59
CA PHE A 68 5.93 -31.16 -9.45
C PHE A 68 6.82 -32.24 -8.82
N ALA A 69 8.15 -32.11 -8.97
CA ALA A 69 9.08 -33.04 -8.34
C ALA A 69 8.92 -33.05 -6.81
N PRO A 70 8.90 -34.21 -6.14
CA PRO A 70 8.70 -34.28 -4.69
C PRO A 70 9.73 -33.45 -3.92
N GLY A 71 9.25 -32.62 -2.99
CA GLY A 71 10.09 -31.75 -2.16
C GLY A 71 10.73 -30.56 -2.88
N ILE A 72 10.40 -30.31 -4.15
CA ILE A 72 10.94 -29.17 -4.89
C ILE A 72 10.46 -27.83 -4.31
N THR A 73 11.37 -26.87 -4.26
CA THR A 73 11.13 -25.53 -3.72
C THR A 73 11.73 -24.49 -4.66
N TYR A 74 11.24 -23.26 -4.60
CA TYR A 74 11.88 -22.15 -5.31
C TYR A 74 13.32 -21.94 -4.85
N LEU A 75 14.24 -21.72 -5.78
CA LEU A 75 15.67 -21.59 -5.47
C LEU A 75 15.94 -20.39 -4.57
N HIS A 76 15.50 -19.19 -4.94
CA HIS A 76 15.80 -17.90 -4.28
C HIS A 76 17.26 -17.78 -3.84
N ARG A 77 17.55 -18.01 -2.55
CA ARG A 77 18.89 -17.92 -1.93
C ARG A 77 19.62 -19.27 -1.83
N GLY A 78 19.07 -20.34 -2.40
CA GLY A 78 19.58 -21.70 -2.30
C GLY A 78 19.25 -22.39 -0.96
N GLY A 79 19.51 -23.70 -0.88
CA GLY A 79 19.43 -24.45 0.38
C GLY A 79 20.50 -23.97 1.36
N PRO A 80 20.23 -23.91 2.69
CA PRO A 80 19.04 -24.35 3.43
C PRO A 80 17.92 -23.30 3.54
N LEU A 81 18.02 -22.16 2.84
CA LEU A 81 17.09 -21.03 2.96
C LEU A 81 15.91 -21.12 1.98
N SER A 82 16.03 -21.93 0.93
CA SER A 82 14.94 -22.32 0.03
C SER A 82 13.95 -23.24 0.75
N ASP A 83 12.74 -22.75 1.02
CA ASP A 83 11.74 -23.47 1.82
C ASP A 83 10.30 -23.39 1.28
N ARG A 84 10.07 -22.66 0.19
CA ARG A 84 8.74 -22.40 -0.38
C ARG A 84 8.43 -23.37 -1.53
N PRO A 85 7.39 -24.21 -1.44
CA PRO A 85 6.95 -25.05 -2.56
C PRO A 85 6.05 -24.27 -3.54
N PRO A 86 5.91 -24.72 -4.81
CA PRO A 86 4.98 -24.12 -5.78
C PRO A 86 3.51 -24.28 -5.39
N LEU A 87 3.15 -25.42 -4.81
CA LEU A 87 1.83 -25.71 -4.22
C LEU A 87 2.04 -26.39 -2.87
N ALA A 88 1.14 -26.17 -1.91
CA ALA A 88 1.26 -26.74 -0.58
C ALA A 88 1.26 -28.28 -0.61
N ASP A 89 2.37 -28.88 -0.18
CA ASP A 89 2.52 -30.32 -0.01
C ASP A 89 2.44 -30.71 1.46
N GLY A 90 1.45 -31.55 1.81
CA GLY A 90 1.22 -32.07 3.16
C GLY A 90 0.80 -31.05 4.24
N VAL A 91 1.11 -29.76 4.09
CA VAL A 91 0.87 -28.72 5.11
C VAL A 91 0.71 -27.33 4.49
N VAL A 92 -0.22 -26.56 5.04
CA VAL A 92 -0.40 -25.12 4.77
C VAL A 92 0.02 -24.32 5.98
N ARG A 93 0.69 -23.18 5.77
CA ARG A 93 1.34 -22.35 6.79
C ARG A 93 0.89 -20.89 6.83
N HIS A 94 -0.04 -20.49 5.97
CA HIS A 94 -0.75 -19.22 6.09
C HIS A 94 -2.10 -19.29 5.35
N VAL A 95 -3.01 -18.35 5.66
CA VAL A 95 -4.24 -18.15 4.88
C VAL A 95 -3.85 -17.51 3.54
N GLY A 96 -4.29 -18.09 2.43
CA GLY A 96 -3.94 -17.61 1.08
C GLY A 96 -2.93 -18.50 0.34
N GLN A 97 -2.26 -19.42 1.04
CA GLN A 97 -1.28 -20.32 0.42
C GLN A 97 -1.91 -21.17 -0.68
N GLU A 98 -1.21 -21.30 -1.79
CA GLU A 98 -1.60 -22.07 -2.97
C GLU A 98 -1.70 -23.58 -2.64
N VAL A 99 -2.77 -24.23 -3.08
CA VAL A 99 -3.04 -25.66 -2.82
C VAL A 99 -3.24 -26.45 -4.11
N ALA A 100 -3.95 -25.88 -5.07
CA ALA A 100 -4.15 -26.43 -6.41
C ALA A 100 -4.42 -25.28 -7.40
N ALA A 101 -4.36 -25.54 -8.70
CA ALA A 101 -4.77 -24.59 -9.73
C ALA A 101 -5.52 -25.28 -10.86
N VAL A 102 -6.38 -24.53 -11.54
CA VAL A 102 -7.28 -25.01 -12.61
C VAL A 102 -7.14 -24.11 -13.83
N ALA A 103 -7.18 -24.68 -15.04
CA ALA A 103 -7.38 -23.95 -16.28
C ALA A 103 -8.69 -24.39 -16.97
N ALA A 104 -9.50 -23.42 -17.39
CA ALA A 104 -10.76 -23.66 -18.10
C ALA A 104 -11.04 -22.62 -19.21
N GLU A 105 -11.99 -22.88 -20.11
CA GLU A 105 -12.32 -21.99 -21.25
C GLU A 105 -12.79 -20.60 -20.81
N THR A 106 -13.45 -20.49 -19.65
CA THR A 106 -13.88 -19.23 -19.06
C THR A 106 -13.45 -19.12 -17.61
N ARG A 107 -13.27 -17.89 -17.12
CA ARG A 107 -12.98 -17.62 -15.70
C ARG A 107 -14.03 -18.26 -14.77
N ALA A 108 -15.31 -18.14 -15.13
CA ALA A 108 -16.43 -18.72 -14.38
C ALA A 108 -16.32 -20.26 -14.22
N GLN A 109 -16.00 -20.97 -15.32
CA GLN A 109 -15.77 -22.42 -15.27
C GLN A 109 -14.56 -22.77 -14.39
N ALA A 110 -13.45 -22.05 -14.51
CA ALA A 110 -12.25 -22.29 -13.71
C ALA A 110 -12.52 -22.09 -12.20
N GLU A 111 -13.26 -21.04 -11.83
CA GLU A 111 -13.67 -20.79 -10.46
C GLU A 111 -14.64 -21.87 -9.93
N ALA A 112 -15.60 -22.30 -10.76
CA ALA A 112 -16.54 -23.37 -10.40
C ALA A 112 -15.81 -24.70 -10.16
N ALA A 113 -14.84 -25.05 -11.01
CA ALA A 113 -14.01 -26.24 -10.86
C ALA A 113 -13.08 -26.15 -9.64
N CYS A 114 -12.48 -24.99 -9.36
CA CYS A 114 -11.75 -24.74 -8.12
C CYS A 114 -12.62 -25.00 -6.87
N ARG A 115 -13.89 -24.59 -6.88
CA ARG A 115 -14.85 -24.87 -5.78
C ARG A 115 -15.21 -26.36 -5.65
N ALA A 116 -15.10 -27.14 -6.73
CA ALA A 116 -15.39 -28.57 -6.74
C ALA A 116 -14.25 -29.42 -6.13
N ILE A 117 -13.03 -28.90 -6.05
CA ILE A 117 -11.89 -29.57 -5.41
C ILE A 117 -12.14 -29.72 -3.90
N ARG A 118 -12.00 -30.95 -3.38
CA ARG A 118 -12.22 -31.24 -1.95
C ARG A 118 -10.89 -31.46 -1.25
N VAL A 119 -10.55 -30.55 -0.33
CA VAL A 119 -9.35 -30.66 0.50
C VAL A 119 -9.73 -30.95 1.96
N ARG A 120 -9.18 -32.02 2.53
CA ARG A 120 -9.36 -32.38 3.94
C ARG A 120 -8.21 -31.82 4.77
N TYR A 121 -8.52 -30.98 5.76
CA TYR A 121 -7.51 -30.36 6.63
C TYR A 121 -7.62 -30.82 8.08
N ARG A 122 -6.47 -30.98 8.74
CA ARG A 122 -6.35 -31.04 10.20
C ARG A 122 -5.79 -29.71 10.71
N ARG A 123 -6.67 -28.81 11.17
CA ARG A 123 -6.31 -27.49 11.72
C ARG A 123 -5.38 -27.61 12.93
N ARG A 124 -4.43 -26.69 13.04
CA ARG A 124 -3.46 -26.60 14.14
C ARG A 124 -3.43 -25.17 14.71
N PRO A 125 -3.07 -25.01 16.00
CA PRO A 125 -2.76 -23.68 16.55
C PRO A 125 -1.57 -23.09 15.79
N ALA A 126 -1.65 -21.79 15.49
CA ALA A 126 -0.67 -21.10 14.66
C ALA A 126 -0.22 -19.82 15.38
N PRO A 127 1.10 -19.57 15.53
CA PRO A 127 1.58 -18.28 16.02
C PRO A 127 1.42 -17.21 14.92
N LEU A 128 0.69 -16.14 15.21
CA LEU A 128 0.37 -15.09 14.22
C LEU A 128 1.17 -13.79 14.41
N THR A 129 1.96 -13.70 15.48
CA THR A 129 2.77 -12.53 15.80
C THR A 129 4.18 -12.96 16.18
N VAL A 130 5.14 -12.05 16.05
CA VAL A 130 6.54 -12.27 16.46
C VAL A 130 6.62 -12.75 17.92
N THR A 131 5.91 -12.09 18.84
CA THR A 131 5.87 -12.48 20.25
C THR A 131 5.31 -13.88 20.46
N ALA A 132 4.20 -14.22 19.77
CA ALA A 132 3.58 -15.54 19.89
C ALA A 132 4.44 -16.66 19.29
N ALA A 133 5.17 -16.36 18.20
CA ALA A 133 6.07 -17.30 17.53
C ALA A 133 7.29 -17.65 18.39
N ARG A 134 7.81 -16.69 19.14
CA ARG A 134 8.98 -16.84 20.02
C ARG A 134 8.64 -17.33 21.43
N ALA A 135 7.36 -17.39 21.80
CA ALA A 135 6.93 -17.83 23.12
C ALA A 135 7.38 -19.28 23.44
N ARG A 136 7.65 -19.56 24.71
CA ARG A 136 8.02 -20.91 25.15
C ARG A 136 6.90 -21.90 24.83
N GLY A 137 7.23 -22.99 24.12
CA GLY A 137 6.26 -24.00 23.71
C GLY A 137 5.40 -23.60 22.50
N ALA A 138 5.71 -22.49 21.82
CA ALA A 138 5.07 -22.12 20.57
C ALA A 138 5.16 -23.28 19.55
N ARG A 139 4.09 -23.47 18.77
CA ARG A 139 4.09 -24.44 17.67
C ARG A 139 5.12 -24.00 16.64
N ARG A 140 6.06 -24.89 16.31
CA ARG A 140 7.00 -24.68 15.21
C ARG A 140 6.29 -24.83 13.87
N LEU A 141 6.47 -23.86 12.97
CA LEU A 141 5.97 -23.91 11.58
C LEU A 141 6.89 -24.71 10.66
N HIS A 142 8.18 -24.69 10.99
CA HIS A 142 9.26 -25.37 10.29
C HIS A 142 10.21 -26.00 11.28
N GLU A 143 10.92 -27.02 10.83
CA GLU A 143 12.14 -27.47 11.48
C GLU A 143 13.26 -26.52 11.05
N ARG A 144 13.61 -25.59 11.93
CA ARG A 144 14.70 -24.62 11.70
C ARG A 144 15.96 -25.09 12.43
N THR A 145 17.12 -24.69 11.91
CA THR A 145 18.43 -25.02 12.47
C THR A 145 18.77 -24.18 13.72
N THR A 146 18.10 -23.04 13.93
CA THR A 146 18.32 -22.22 15.11
C THR A 146 17.70 -22.87 16.36
N ALA A 147 18.33 -22.65 17.52
CA ALA A 147 17.80 -23.14 18.79
C ALA A 147 16.50 -22.42 19.21
N GLU A 148 16.35 -21.14 18.84
CA GLU A 148 15.16 -20.35 19.14
C GLU A 148 13.91 -20.88 18.38
N PRO A 149 12.73 -20.92 19.01
CA PRO A 149 11.51 -21.36 18.34
C PRO A 149 11.13 -20.40 17.21
N ASN A 150 10.83 -20.97 16.04
CA ASN A 150 10.40 -20.22 14.85
C ASN A 150 11.37 -19.12 14.38
N VAL A 151 12.66 -19.20 14.72
CA VAL A 151 13.65 -18.28 14.15
C VAL A 151 14.32 -18.97 12.96
N SER A 152 14.13 -18.42 11.77
CA SER A 152 14.74 -18.96 10.56
C SER A 152 16.21 -18.57 10.44
N MET A 153 16.56 -17.35 10.85
CA MET A 153 17.92 -16.83 10.85
C MET A 153 18.13 -15.90 12.05
N LEU A 154 19.27 -16.05 12.73
CA LEU A 154 19.78 -15.13 13.74
C LEU A 154 21.11 -14.57 13.24
N LEU A 155 21.21 -13.24 13.18
CA LEU A 155 22.46 -12.54 12.94
C LEU A 155 22.77 -11.69 14.17
N ALA A 156 23.85 -12.00 14.88
CA ALA A 156 24.27 -11.25 16.06
C ALA A 156 25.79 -11.12 16.09
N THR A 157 26.28 -9.89 16.19
CA THR A 157 27.72 -9.56 16.27
C THR A 157 27.89 -8.12 16.74
N ASP A 158 29.12 -7.79 17.09
CA ASP A 158 29.59 -6.42 17.28
C ASP A 158 30.37 -5.98 16.02
N TRP A 159 30.26 -4.70 15.68
CA TRP A 159 31.11 -3.98 14.71
C TRP A 159 31.80 -2.83 15.41
N GLY A 160 33.10 -2.63 15.17
CA GLY A 160 33.88 -1.62 15.90
C GLY A 160 33.97 -1.92 17.40
N GLU A 161 34.01 -0.88 18.23
CA GLU A 161 34.27 -0.97 19.68
C GLU A 161 33.11 -0.38 20.49
N PRO A 162 31.95 -1.07 20.59
CA PRO A 162 30.74 -0.51 21.19
C PRO A 162 30.92 -0.13 22.66
N ASP A 163 31.64 -0.94 23.45
CA ASP A 163 31.85 -0.66 24.87
C ASP A 163 32.72 0.60 25.11
N THR A 164 33.65 0.89 24.20
CA THR A 164 34.43 2.15 24.21
C THR A 164 33.52 3.34 23.93
N GLY A 165 32.65 3.25 22.92
CA GLY A 165 31.68 4.30 22.61
C GLY A 165 30.69 4.55 23.75
N ILE A 166 30.22 3.49 24.41
CA ILE A 166 29.33 3.60 25.58
C ILE A 166 30.04 4.33 26.73
N ALA A 167 31.30 4.00 27.01
CA ALA A 167 32.07 4.64 28.08
C ALA A 167 32.34 6.13 27.82
N ALA A 168 32.44 6.55 26.55
CA ALA A 168 32.69 7.93 26.14
C ALA A 168 31.41 8.81 26.09
N ALA A 169 30.23 8.23 26.31
CA ALA A 169 28.97 8.92 26.10
C ALA A 169 28.55 9.80 27.29
N ALA A 170 27.94 10.95 26.99
CA ALA A 170 27.35 11.86 27.98
C ALA A 170 25.84 11.63 28.12
N VAL A 171 25.15 11.22 27.05
CA VAL A 171 23.70 10.96 27.02
C VAL A 171 23.37 9.68 26.28
N SER A 172 22.24 9.08 26.61
CA SER A 172 21.70 7.91 25.91
C SER A 172 20.20 7.95 25.78
N VAL A 173 19.66 7.49 24.65
CA VAL A 173 18.22 7.38 24.41
C VAL A 173 17.87 5.92 24.11
N HIS A 174 16.70 5.48 24.55
CA HIS A 174 16.25 4.10 24.43
C HIS A 174 14.77 4.07 24.01
N GLY A 175 14.43 3.18 23.07
CA GLY A 175 13.04 2.98 22.68
C GLY A 175 12.83 1.78 21.74
N SER A 176 11.59 1.29 21.73
CA SER A 176 11.13 0.27 20.78
C SER A 176 10.26 0.93 19.71
N PHE A 177 10.57 0.62 18.46
CA PHE A 177 9.94 1.17 17.27
C PHE A 177 9.36 0.06 16.40
N VAL A 178 8.25 0.37 15.74
CA VAL A 178 7.55 -0.59 14.90
C VAL A 178 7.24 0.02 13.55
N TYR A 179 7.76 -0.62 12.50
CA TYR A 179 7.41 -0.32 11.12
C TYR A 179 6.44 -1.40 10.61
N PRO A 180 5.26 -1.05 10.09
CA PRO A 180 4.21 -2.00 9.73
C PRO A 180 4.54 -2.80 8.47
N SER A 181 3.83 -3.92 8.28
CA SER A 181 3.79 -4.60 6.99
C SER A 181 2.87 -3.81 6.05
N VAL A 182 3.35 -3.47 4.85
CA VAL A 182 2.63 -2.68 3.83
C VAL A 182 2.65 -3.41 2.49
N ALA A 183 1.58 -3.29 1.71
CA ALA A 183 1.50 -3.85 0.37
C ALA A 183 1.98 -2.84 -0.67
N HIS A 184 2.52 -3.34 -1.78
CA HIS A 184 3.04 -2.51 -2.87
C HIS A 184 1.94 -1.75 -3.59
N ALA A 185 0.73 -2.32 -3.58
CA ALA A 185 -0.46 -1.71 -4.15
C ALA A 185 -0.31 -1.33 -5.64
N CYS A 186 0.50 -2.08 -6.41
CA CYS A 186 0.69 -1.90 -7.86
C CYS A 186 -0.65 -1.78 -8.57
N MET A 187 -0.81 -0.77 -9.44
CA MET A 187 -2.10 -0.52 -10.09
C MET A 187 -2.50 -1.68 -11.01
N GLU A 188 -1.54 -2.24 -11.76
CA GLU A 188 -1.69 -3.52 -12.43
C GLU A 188 -1.42 -4.67 -11.43
N PRO A 189 -2.40 -5.58 -11.19
CA PRO A 189 -2.18 -6.80 -10.41
C PRO A 189 -1.10 -7.71 -11.01
N SER A 190 -0.70 -8.73 -10.27
CA SER A 190 0.09 -9.83 -10.81
C SER A 190 -0.68 -10.61 -11.90
N VAL A 191 -0.09 -10.71 -13.09
CA VAL A 191 -0.68 -11.36 -14.26
C VAL A 191 0.39 -12.05 -15.10
N THR A 192 0.09 -13.27 -15.56
CA THR A 192 0.94 -14.06 -16.45
C THR A 192 0.11 -14.78 -17.50
N LEU A 193 0.45 -14.59 -18.77
CA LEU A 193 0.05 -15.46 -19.87
C LEU A 193 1.23 -16.40 -20.19
N ALA A 194 0.98 -17.70 -20.15
CA ALA A 194 1.97 -18.72 -20.48
C ALA A 194 1.52 -19.56 -21.68
N ARG A 195 2.46 -19.93 -22.56
CA ARG A 195 2.26 -20.86 -23.69
C ARG A 195 3.28 -21.97 -23.63
N TRP A 196 2.84 -23.21 -23.79
CA TRP A 196 3.72 -24.37 -23.96
C TRP A 196 3.83 -24.70 -25.45
N ASP A 197 5.05 -24.83 -25.94
CA ASP A 197 5.38 -25.33 -27.28
C ASP A 197 5.93 -26.75 -27.13
N PRO A 198 5.14 -27.79 -27.47
CA PRO A 198 5.57 -29.18 -27.31
C PRO A 198 6.65 -29.60 -28.31
N ASP A 199 6.76 -28.94 -29.46
CA ASP A 199 7.71 -29.34 -30.52
C ASP A 199 9.13 -28.87 -30.18
N ARG A 200 9.24 -27.67 -29.61
CA ARG A 200 10.51 -27.09 -29.14
C ARG A 200 10.82 -27.41 -27.68
N GLU A 201 9.86 -27.97 -26.96
CA GLU A 201 9.87 -28.13 -25.49
C GLU A 201 10.20 -26.82 -24.77
N ILE A 202 9.54 -25.72 -25.16
CA ILE A 202 9.72 -24.40 -24.53
C ILE A 202 8.43 -23.88 -23.90
N VAL A 203 8.59 -23.09 -22.84
CA VAL A 203 7.54 -22.26 -22.25
C VAL A 203 7.80 -20.82 -22.63
N GLU A 204 6.83 -20.15 -23.24
CA GLU A 204 6.84 -18.70 -23.40
C GLU A 204 5.99 -18.03 -22.31
N LEU A 205 6.49 -16.93 -21.75
CA LEU A 205 5.87 -16.17 -20.68
C LEU A 205 5.77 -14.69 -21.06
N TRP A 206 4.54 -14.19 -21.16
CA TRP A 206 4.23 -12.76 -21.07
C TRP A 206 3.79 -12.51 -19.63
N THR A 207 4.65 -11.88 -18.83
CA THR A 207 4.40 -11.74 -17.41
C THR A 207 4.81 -10.36 -16.93
N SER A 208 3.98 -9.77 -16.07
CA SER A 208 4.29 -8.50 -15.46
C SER A 208 5.44 -8.66 -14.45
N THR A 209 6.68 -8.50 -14.91
CA THR A 209 7.91 -8.74 -14.11
C THR A 209 8.92 -7.61 -14.25
N GLN A 210 9.67 -7.35 -13.18
CA GLN A 210 10.85 -6.48 -13.18
C GLN A 210 12.12 -7.24 -13.59
N ALA A 211 12.10 -8.57 -13.55
CA ALA A 211 13.30 -9.38 -13.65
C ALA A 211 13.07 -10.71 -14.37
N PRO A 212 12.98 -10.68 -15.71
CA PRO A 212 12.70 -11.85 -16.55
C PRO A 212 13.60 -13.05 -16.26
N TRP A 213 14.91 -12.82 -16.11
CA TRP A 213 15.87 -13.88 -15.84
C TRP A 213 15.57 -14.66 -14.55
N PHE A 214 15.17 -13.97 -13.47
CA PHE A 214 14.77 -14.65 -12.23
C PHE A 214 13.50 -15.46 -12.40
N ILE A 215 12.55 -14.98 -13.20
CA ILE A 215 11.34 -15.73 -13.50
C ILE A 215 11.70 -17.00 -14.28
N ALA A 216 12.43 -16.86 -15.38
CA ALA A 216 12.85 -17.98 -16.23
C ALA A 216 13.66 -19.01 -15.43
N LYS A 217 14.59 -18.58 -14.58
CA LYS A 217 15.36 -19.46 -13.68
C LYS A 217 14.46 -20.30 -12.78
N GLU A 218 13.51 -19.67 -12.08
CA GLU A 218 12.66 -20.36 -11.12
C GLU A 218 11.64 -21.27 -11.81
N VAL A 219 11.03 -20.82 -12.90
CA VAL A 219 10.09 -21.63 -13.69
C VAL A 219 10.81 -22.84 -14.30
N ALA A 220 12.00 -22.64 -14.88
CA ALA A 220 12.79 -23.73 -15.45
C ALA A 220 13.12 -24.78 -14.38
N HIS A 221 13.60 -24.34 -13.21
CA HIS A 221 13.89 -25.23 -12.09
C HIS A 221 12.66 -26.05 -11.67
N LEU A 222 11.53 -25.38 -11.45
CA LEU A 222 10.31 -26.02 -10.95
C LEU A 222 9.70 -27.02 -11.94
N LEU A 223 9.86 -26.79 -13.25
CA LEU A 223 9.31 -27.65 -14.30
C LEU A 223 10.29 -28.68 -14.86
N GLY A 224 11.53 -28.71 -14.36
CA GLY A 224 12.60 -29.59 -14.84
C GLY A 224 13.06 -29.26 -16.26
N LEU A 225 13.07 -27.98 -16.63
CA LEU A 225 13.52 -27.47 -17.93
C LEU A 225 14.91 -26.84 -17.80
N ARG A 226 15.60 -26.66 -18.93
CA ARG A 226 16.79 -25.77 -19.01
C ARG A 226 16.35 -24.31 -18.98
N HIS A 227 17.24 -23.41 -18.56
CA HIS A 227 16.94 -21.99 -18.46
C HIS A 227 16.49 -21.39 -19.80
N GLU A 228 17.15 -21.78 -20.89
CA GLU A 228 16.89 -21.30 -22.26
C GLU A 228 15.56 -21.84 -22.83
N GLN A 229 14.96 -22.85 -22.18
CA GLN A 229 13.64 -23.37 -22.54
C GLN A 229 12.51 -22.56 -21.93
N VAL A 230 12.79 -21.54 -21.11
CA VAL A 230 11.78 -20.60 -20.59
C VAL A 230 12.05 -19.22 -21.16
N VAL A 231 11.23 -18.83 -22.13
CA VAL A 231 11.37 -17.58 -22.87
C VAL A 231 10.43 -16.53 -22.30
N CYS A 232 10.98 -15.45 -21.75
CA CYS A 232 10.18 -14.28 -21.38
C CYS A 232 10.02 -13.36 -22.60
N ARG A 233 8.82 -12.84 -22.80
CA ARG A 233 8.47 -11.93 -23.91
C ARG A 233 8.19 -10.52 -23.40
N GLU A 234 8.41 -9.54 -24.26
CA GLU A 234 8.20 -8.13 -23.94
C GLU A 234 6.71 -7.80 -23.69
N VAL A 235 6.44 -7.16 -22.54
CA VAL A 235 5.14 -6.60 -22.14
C VAL A 235 5.32 -5.34 -21.31
N ALA A 236 4.34 -4.43 -21.32
CA ALA A 236 4.34 -3.34 -20.35
C ALA A 236 4.13 -3.84 -18.91
N VAL A 237 4.69 -3.10 -17.94
CA VAL A 237 4.61 -3.45 -16.51
C VAL A 237 4.06 -2.27 -15.72
N GLY A 238 2.88 -2.44 -15.12
CA GLY A 238 2.11 -1.41 -14.40
C GLY A 238 2.53 -1.23 -12.95
N GLY A 239 3.82 -0.95 -12.74
CA GLY A 239 4.46 -0.84 -11.43
C GLY A 239 4.83 -2.19 -10.82
N GLY A 240 5.88 -2.20 -10.01
CA GLY A 240 6.39 -3.41 -9.35
C GLY A 240 6.93 -3.17 -7.94
N PHE A 241 7.74 -2.12 -7.76
CA PHE A 241 8.21 -1.65 -6.45
C PHE A 241 8.91 -2.72 -5.58
N GLY A 242 9.43 -3.79 -6.20
CA GLY A 242 10.05 -4.94 -5.55
C GLY A 242 9.21 -6.21 -5.64
N GLN A 243 7.87 -6.11 -5.65
CA GLN A 243 6.96 -7.27 -5.67
C GLN A 243 7.21 -8.19 -6.87
N LYS A 244 7.47 -7.57 -8.02
CA LYS A 244 7.65 -8.22 -9.32
C LYS A 244 9.13 -8.50 -9.63
N SER A 245 10.03 -8.44 -8.65
CA SER A 245 11.48 -8.60 -8.84
C SER A 245 12.02 -10.02 -8.63
N LYS A 246 11.19 -10.93 -8.12
CA LYS A 246 11.46 -12.37 -7.99
C LYS A 246 10.19 -13.15 -8.31
N ALA A 247 10.35 -14.40 -8.71
CA ALA A 247 9.22 -15.25 -9.07
C ALA A 247 8.23 -15.42 -7.92
N ALA A 248 6.99 -15.09 -8.21
CA ALA A 248 5.84 -15.46 -7.40
C ALA A 248 5.29 -16.82 -7.87
N GLU A 249 4.12 -17.18 -7.35
CA GLU A 249 3.46 -18.45 -7.64
C GLU A 249 2.74 -18.41 -8.98
N HIS A 250 2.17 -17.27 -9.37
CA HIS A 250 1.34 -17.18 -10.56
C HIS A 250 2.11 -17.50 -11.85
N GLU A 251 3.41 -17.17 -11.94
CA GLU A 251 4.22 -17.43 -13.13
C GLU A 251 4.45 -18.94 -13.32
N ALA A 252 4.86 -19.64 -12.26
CA ALA A 252 5.09 -21.07 -12.29
C ALA A 252 3.79 -21.86 -12.48
N LEU A 253 2.69 -21.40 -11.87
CA LEU A 253 1.38 -22.04 -12.02
C LEU A 253 0.80 -21.82 -13.42
N ALA A 254 0.95 -20.64 -14.03
CA ALA A 254 0.55 -20.40 -15.41
C ALA A 254 1.32 -21.32 -16.37
N ALA A 255 2.64 -21.42 -16.21
CA ALA A 255 3.49 -22.29 -17.01
C ALA A 255 3.11 -23.78 -16.86
N ALA A 256 2.91 -24.25 -15.62
CA ALA A 256 2.50 -25.62 -15.35
C ALA A 256 1.10 -25.95 -15.92
N LEU A 257 0.15 -25.03 -15.79
CA LEU A 257 -1.19 -25.16 -16.38
C LEU A 257 -1.14 -25.19 -17.90
N ALA A 258 -0.35 -24.31 -18.52
CA ALA A 258 -0.21 -24.26 -19.98
C ALA A 258 0.40 -25.57 -20.53
N ARG A 259 1.42 -26.10 -19.84
CA ARG A 259 2.02 -27.40 -20.17
C ARG A 259 1.02 -28.55 -20.01
N ALA A 260 0.24 -28.56 -18.93
CA ALA A 260 -0.75 -29.61 -18.67
C ALA A 260 -1.95 -29.54 -19.62
N ALA A 261 -2.40 -28.34 -20.01
CA ALA A 261 -3.54 -28.14 -20.91
C ALA A 261 -3.17 -28.25 -22.40
N GLY A 262 -1.89 -28.03 -22.75
CA GLY A 262 -1.46 -27.94 -24.16
C GLY A 262 -1.97 -26.69 -24.87
N GLN A 263 -2.42 -25.67 -24.13
CA GLN A 263 -3.00 -24.42 -24.64
C GLN A 263 -2.47 -23.23 -23.82
N PRO A 264 -2.48 -22.00 -24.36
CA PRO A 264 -2.13 -20.81 -23.59
C PRO A 264 -3.04 -20.64 -22.36
N VAL A 265 -2.47 -20.26 -21.21
CA VAL A 265 -3.22 -20.03 -19.96
C VAL A 265 -2.87 -18.65 -19.39
N LEU A 266 -3.90 -17.84 -19.13
CA LEU A 266 -3.81 -16.57 -18.41
C LEU A 266 -4.16 -16.77 -16.94
N VAL A 267 -3.20 -16.53 -16.05
CA VAL A 267 -3.44 -16.41 -14.61
C VAL A 267 -3.41 -14.93 -14.24
N GLU A 268 -4.57 -14.40 -13.86
CA GLU A 268 -4.73 -13.03 -13.35
C GLU A 268 -5.21 -13.09 -11.89
N LEU A 269 -4.47 -12.42 -11.00
CA LEU A 269 -4.86 -12.28 -9.61
C LEU A 269 -5.89 -11.18 -9.43
N SER A 270 -6.95 -11.47 -8.66
CA SER A 270 -7.83 -10.42 -8.18
C SER A 270 -7.11 -9.50 -7.20
N ARG A 271 -7.62 -8.28 -6.98
CA ARG A 271 -7.06 -7.37 -5.98
C ARG A 271 -7.03 -7.97 -4.56
N GLU A 272 -8.02 -8.80 -4.20
CA GLU A 272 -8.02 -9.48 -2.89
C GLU A 272 -6.87 -10.49 -2.78
N GLU A 273 -6.60 -11.25 -3.86
CA GLU A 273 -5.46 -12.17 -3.94
C GLU A 273 -4.13 -11.44 -3.95
N GLU A 274 -4.04 -10.30 -4.64
CA GLU A 274 -2.86 -9.44 -4.65
C GLU A 274 -2.46 -9.03 -3.22
N PHE A 275 -3.41 -8.62 -2.38
CA PHE A 275 -3.13 -8.27 -0.98
C PHE A 275 -2.88 -9.51 -0.09
N GLY A 276 -3.53 -10.63 -0.39
CA GLY A 276 -3.58 -11.81 0.48
C GLY A 276 -2.50 -12.87 0.23
N ALA A 277 -2.01 -12.98 -1.00
CA ALA A 277 -1.07 -14.03 -1.43
C ALA A 277 0.30 -13.48 -1.84
N ASN A 278 0.37 -12.27 -2.41
CA ASN A 278 1.67 -11.66 -2.68
C ASN A 278 2.39 -11.23 -1.39
N LYS A 279 3.70 -11.00 -1.55
CA LYS A 279 4.65 -10.88 -0.46
C LYS A 279 4.86 -9.41 -0.11
N PRO A 280 4.30 -8.89 0.99
CA PRO A 280 4.37 -7.48 1.34
C PRO A 280 5.72 -7.09 1.94
N ARG A 281 5.91 -5.81 2.24
CA ARG A 281 7.01 -5.39 3.10
C ARG A 281 6.95 -6.12 4.45
N HIS A 282 8.11 -6.53 4.94
CA HIS A 282 8.29 -7.08 6.29
C HIS A 282 8.04 -6.04 7.38
N ARG A 283 7.27 -6.44 8.41
CA ARG A 283 7.18 -5.72 9.68
C ARG A 283 8.47 -5.88 10.46
N PHE A 284 9.00 -4.80 11.01
CA PHE A 284 10.16 -4.81 11.90
C PHE A 284 9.76 -4.26 13.27
N GLU A 285 10.22 -4.93 14.32
CA GLU A 285 10.16 -4.47 15.71
C GLU A 285 11.61 -4.24 16.16
N THR A 286 12.00 -2.98 16.25
CA THR A 286 13.39 -2.56 16.51
C THR A 286 13.47 -1.91 17.88
N THR A 287 14.16 -2.52 18.83
CA THR A 287 14.55 -1.88 20.09
C THR A 287 15.97 -1.37 19.90
N LEU A 288 16.15 -0.05 20.06
CA LEU A 288 17.43 0.61 19.85
C LEU A 288 17.81 1.39 21.11
N THR A 289 19.09 1.37 21.44
CA THR A 289 19.71 2.33 22.34
C THR A 289 20.82 3.05 21.58
N THR A 290 20.83 4.38 21.64
CA THR A 290 21.84 5.23 21.00
C THR A 290 22.52 6.07 22.06
N TRP A 291 23.85 6.10 22.03
CA TRP A 291 24.69 6.90 22.91
C TRP A 291 25.38 8.01 22.14
N ALA A 292 25.46 9.19 22.74
CA ALA A 292 26.17 10.34 22.19
C ALA A 292 26.99 11.06 23.26
N ASP A 293 28.06 11.72 22.86
CA ASP A 293 28.82 12.61 23.74
C ASP A 293 28.13 13.97 23.91
N ALA A 294 28.76 14.86 24.69
CA ALA A 294 28.21 16.18 25.00
C ALA A 294 28.09 17.10 23.76
N ASP A 295 28.89 16.85 22.72
CA ASP A 295 28.85 17.58 21.45
C ASP A 295 27.80 17.00 20.48
N GLY A 296 27.13 15.92 20.88
CA GLY A 296 26.12 15.24 20.08
C GLY A 296 26.71 14.32 19.01
N VAL A 297 27.97 13.93 19.11
CA VAL A 297 28.57 12.89 18.25
C VAL A 297 28.09 11.52 18.73
N ILE A 298 27.54 10.73 17.82
CA ILE A 298 27.06 9.38 18.11
C ILE A 298 28.26 8.48 18.37
N ARG A 299 28.24 7.80 19.53
CA ARG A 299 29.34 6.96 20.01
C ARG A 299 29.06 5.48 19.86
N ALA A 300 27.85 5.03 20.19
CA ALA A 300 27.51 3.62 20.13
C ALA A 300 26.04 3.40 19.80
N LEU A 301 25.75 2.22 19.24
CA LEU A 301 24.40 1.70 18.99
C LEU A 301 24.27 0.29 19.57
N ASP A 302 23.13 -0.02 20.18
CA ASP A 302 22.74 -1.36 20.62
C ASP A 302 21.32 -1.68 20.14
N ALA A 303 21.17 -2.68 19.28
CA ALA A 303 19.92 -2.98 18.59
C ALA A 303 19.46 -4.45 18.75
N ASP A 304 18.22 -4.66 19.22
CA ASP A 304 17.49 -5.93 19.06
C ASP A 304 16.39 -5.74 18.01
N ILE A 305 16.51 -6.48 16.91
CA ILE A 305 15.61 -6.37 15.74
C ILE A 305 14.91 -7.70 15.54
N ALA A 306 13.58 -7.69 15.62
CA ALA A 306 12.76 -8.83 15.21
C ALA A 306 12.00 -8.50 13.91
N VAL A 307 12.22 -9.33 12.90
CA VAL A 307 11.57 -9.23 11.59
C VAL A 307 10.50 -10.28 11.48
N ASP A 308 9.27 -9.86 11.20
CA ASP A 308 8.19 -10.79 10.86
C ASP A 308 8.45 -11.36 9.46
N ASN A 309 8.89 -12.62 9.40
CA ASN A 309 9.21 -13.33 8.17
C ASN A 309 7.94 -13.72 7.38
N GLY A 310 6.81 -13.84 8.07
CA GLY A 310 5.70 -14.67 7.61
C GLY A 310 6.10 -16.15 7.53
N SER A 311 5.43 -16.91 6.68
CA SER A 311 5.49 -18.37 6.77
C SER A 311 6.64 -19.03 6.00
N TYR A 312 7.43 -18.28 5.21
CA TYR A 312 8.51 -18.80 4.36
C TYR A 312 9.57 -17.71 4.17
N ASN A 313 10.83 -18.10 3.94
CA ASN A 313 11.94 -17.15 3.90
C ASN A 313 11.89 -16.18 2.73
N HIS A 314 11.53 -16.67 1.54
CA HIS A 314 11.64 -15.91 0.29
C HIS A 314 12.95 -15.08 0.24
N MET A 315 12.87 -13.75 0.39
CA MET A 315 14.04 -12.85 0.48
C MET A 315 14.17 -12.11 1.82
N GLY A 316 13.41 -12.51 2.85
CA GLY A 316 13.44 -11.90 4.19
C GLY A 316 14.81 -11.92 4.86
N THR A 317 15.63 -12.95 4.59
CA THR A 317 17.02 -13.03 5.08
C THR A 317 17.88 -11.89 4.57
N SER A 318 17.71 -11.52 3.29
CA SER A 318 18.44 -10.43 2.65
C SER A 318 17.88 -9.08 3.08
N VAL A 319 16.56 -8.93 3.18
CA VAL A 319 15.90 -7.69 3.66
C VAL A 319 16.32 -7.35 5.10
N MET A 320 16.34 -8.34 5.99
CA MET A 320 16.83 -8.16 7.37
C MET A 320 18.28 -7.69 7.39
N ARG A 321 19.15 -8.34 6.60
CA ARG A 321 20.58 -8.05 6.57
C ARG A 321 20.88 -6.64 6.05
N VAL A 322 20.23 -6.20 4.97
CA VAL A 322 20.40 -4.83 4.43
C VAL A 322 19.92 -3.77 5.42
N GLY A 323 18.81 -4.03 6.12
CA GLY A 323 18.34 -3.15 7.20
C GLY A 323 19.41 -2.98 8.29
N VAL A 324 19.95 -4.08 8.81
CA VAL A 324 20.99 -4.05 9.85
C VAL A 324 22.26 -3.33 9.38
N ILE A 325 22.75 -3.63 8.18
CA ILE A 325 23.93 -2.97 7.60
C ILE A 325 23.73 -1.47 7.47
N THR A 326 22.54 -1.04 7.03
CA THR A 326 22.26 0.39 6.88
C THR A 326 22.23 1.12 8.22
N LEU A 327 21.70 0.49 9.28
CA LEU A 327 21.68 1.05 10.63
C LEU A 327 23.08 1.46 11.12
N GLY A 328 24.09 0.64 10.81
CA GLY A 328 25.49 0.91 11.16
C GLY A 328 26.30 1.71 10.14
N SER A 329 25.68 2.19 9.05
CA SER A 329 26.41 2.82 7.92
C SER A 329 26.06 4.28 7.67
N LEU A 330 24.87 4.75 8.04
CA LEU A 330 24.45 6.13 7.73
C LEU A 330 25.23 7.18 8.51
N TYR A 331 25.51 6.86 9.78
CA TYR A 331 26.30 7.69 10.70
C TYR A 331 27.55 6.92 11.14
N ARG A 332 28.46 7.59 11.83
CA ARG A 332 29.76 7.03 12.24
C ARG A 332 29.87 6.81 13.76
N PRO A 333 29.15 5.83 14.34
CA PRO A 333 29.43 5.43 15.71
C PRO A 333 30.82 4.81 15.81
N ASP A 334 31.39 4.79 17.01
CA ASP A 334 32.63 4.07 17.34
C ASP A 334 32.38 2.55 17.39
N GLY A 335 31.16 2.12 17.71
CA GLY A 335 30.76 0.72 17.61
C GLY A 335 29.25 0.46 17.59
N VAL A 336 28.87 -0.69 17.05
CA VAL A 336 27.49 -1.16 16.93
C VAL A 336 27.40 -2.58 17.45
N ARG A 337 26.55 -2.81 18.44
CA ARG A 337 26.13 -4.13 18.91
C ARG A 337 24.74 -4.42 18.38
N PHE A 338 24.49 -5.62 17.87
CA PHE A 338 23.14 -5.97 17.45
C PHE A 338 22.82 -7.46 17.50
N ALA A 339 21.52 -7.76 17.60
CA ALA A 339 20.94 -9.07 17.37
C ALA A 339 19.67 -8.95 16.52
N ALA A 340 19.69 -9.51 15.32
CA ALA A 340 18.58 -9.50 14.37
C ALA A 340 18.02 -10.91 14.13
N ARG A 341 16.70 -11.07 14.26
CA ARG A 341 15.99 -12.35 14.16
C ARG A 341 14.95 -12.31 13.06
N LEU A 342 15.03 -13.26 12.13
CA LEU A 342 13.99 -13.51 11.13
C LEU A 342 13.01 -14.54 11.70
N VAL A 343 11.81 -14.10 12.08
CA VAL A 343 10.86 -14.89 12.88
C VAL A 343 9.70 -15.37 12.02
N ASP A 344 9.54 -16.69 11.91
CA ASP A 344 8.42 -17.30 11.19
C ASP A 344 7.10 -17.06 11.93
N THR A 345 6.14 -16.49 11.23
CA THR A 345 4.75 -16.36 11.68
C THR A 345 3.82 -17.03 10.68
N ALA A 346 2.65 -17.48 11.12
CA ALA A 346 1.66 -18.13 10.26
C ALA A 346 0.84 -17.11 9.45
N THR A 347 1.55 -16.16 8.84
CA THR A 347 1.04 -15.10 7.97
C THR A 347 1.75 -15.17 6.61
N GLN A 348 1.25 -14.45 5.60
CA GLN A 348 1.86 -14.47 4.28
C GLN A 348 3.35 -14.06 4.36
N PRO A 349 4.27 -14.75 3.65
CA PRO A 349 5.68 -14.42 3.67
C PRO A 349 5.93 -13.00 3.19
N GLY A 350 6.87 -12.29 3.81
CA GLY A 350 7.31 -10.98 3.34
C GLY A 350 8.22 -11.09 2.11
N GLY A 351 8.43 -9.97 1.43
CA GLY A 351 9.27 -9.90 0.24
C GLY A 351 9.96 -8.55 0.05
N GLN A 352 10.51 -8.38 -1.16
CA GLN A 352 11.23 -7.18 -1.55
C GLN A 352 10.24 -6.04 -1.70
N PHE A 353 10.59 -4.89 -1.16
CA PHE A 353 9.85 -3.65 -1.34
C PHE A 353 10.89 -2.55 -1.45
N ARG A 354 10.65 -1.55 -2.31
CA ARG A 354 11.45 -0.31 -2.45
C ARG A 354 12.14 0.10 -1.15
N GLY A 355 13.47 0.18 -1.12
CA GLY A 355 14.27 0.57 0.07
C GLY A 355 14.65 -0.60 0.98
N TYR A 356 14.15 -1.81 0.73
CA TYR A 356 14.77 -3.08 1.09
C TYR A 356 15.24 -3.24 2.56
N GLY A 357 14.37 -2.93 3.53
CA GLY A 357 14.67 -3.06 4.97
C GLY A 357 15.18 -1.77 5.62
N THR A 358 15.69 -0.82 4.83
CA THR A 358 16.23 0.44 5.33
C THR A 358 15.18 1.38 5.94
N PRO A 359 13.97 1.59 5.36
CA PRO A 359 12.95 2.43 5.99
C PRO A 359 12.58 1.96 7.40
N GLN A 360 12.60 0.65 7.63
CA GLN A 360 12.23 0.05 8.90
C GLN A 360 13.19 0.40 10.05
N VAL A 361 14.50 0.33 9.80
CA VAL A 361 15.51 0.70 10.81
C VAL A 361 15.70 2.23 10.89
N SER A 362 15.51 2.94 9.78
CA SER A 362 15.63 4.40 9.72
C SER A 362 14.63 5.09 10.64
N LEU A 363 13.40 4.55 10.78
CA LEU A 363 12.42 5.06 11.76
C LEU A 363 13.00 5.14 13.17
N ALA A 364 13.70 4.10 13.63
CA ALA A 364 14.27 4.05 14.96
C ALA A 364 15.47 5.01 15.09
N MET A 365 16.42 4.93 14.15
CA MET A 365 17.65 5.73 14.17
C MET A 365 17.35 7.22 14.11
N GLU A 366 16.59 7.66 13.12
CA GLU A 366 16.27 9.08 12.91
C GLU A 366 15.38 9.66 14.01
N SER A 367 14.54 8.82 14.65
CA SER A 367 13.78 9.25 15.82
C SER A 367 14.68 9.50 17.02
N GLN A 368 15.67 8.63 17.24
CA GLN A 368 16.59 8.75 18.37
C GLN A 368 17.59 9.89 18.20
N LEU A 369 17.98 10.23 16.97
CA LEU A 369 18.75 11.44 16.71
C LEU A 369 18.00 12.70 17.16
N ASP A 370 16.70 12.81 16.85
CA ASP A 370 15.89 13.92 17.33
C ASP A 370 15.70 13.91 18.85
N GLU A 371 15.60 12.73 19.49
CA GLU A 371 15.56 12.63 20.95
C GLU A 371 16.90 13.06 21.59
N ILE A 372 18.04 12.75 20.97
CA ILE A 372 19.37 13.21 21.42
C ILE A 372 19.50 14.73 21.24
N ALA A 373 19.13 15.25 20.08
CA ALA A 373 19.09 16.68 19.78
C ALA A 373 18.29 17.43 20.85
N ALA A 374 17.10 16.94 21.19
CA ALA A 374 16.26 17.54 22.22
C ALA A 374 16.88 17.49 23.63
N ARG A 375 17.62 16.43 23.99
CA ARG A 375 18.28 16.32 25.30
C ARG A 375 19.49 17.22 25.44
N LEU A 376 20.21 17.46 24.35
CA LEU A 376 21.41 18.30 24.32
C LEU A 376 21.12 19.74 23.91
N ASP A 377 19.86 20.08 23.63
CA ASP A 377 19.44 21.39 23.08
C ASP A 377 20.22 21.76 21.80
N ILE A 378 20.42 20.77 20.93
CA ILE A 378 21.07 20.93 19.62
C ILE A 378 19.98 20.94 18.54
N ASP A 379 20.12 21.79 17.53
CA ASP A 379 19.24 21.73 16.36
C ASP A 379 19.31 20.36 15.65
N PRO A 380 18.18 19.71 15.32
CA PRO A 380 18.18 18.38 14.68
C PRO A 380 18.95 18.28 13.35
N ILE A 381 19.00 19.36 12.56
CA ILE A 381 19.79 19.39 11.31
C ILE A 381 21.28 19.53 11.67
N ALA A 382 21.61 20.41 12.60
CA ALA A 382 22.98 20.58 13.08
C ALA A 382 23.57 19.29 13.68
N LEU A 383 22.78 18.53 14.46
CA LEU A 383 23.22 17.25 15.01
C LEU A 383 23.60 16.27 13.89
N ARG A 384 22.79 16.18 12.83
CA ARG A 384 23.07 15.31 11.68
C ARG A 384 24.33 15.73 10.94
N LEU A 385 24.51 17.05 10.73
CA LEU A 385 25.71 17.61 10.10
C LEU A 385 26.99 17.24 10.87
N ARG A 386 26.95 17.21 12.21
CA ARG A 386 28.10 16.80 13.05
C ARG A 386 28.47 15.32 12.91
N ASN A 387 27.54 14.48 12.46
CA ASN A 387 27.70 13.02 12.41
C ASN A 387 27.92 12.48 10.98
N LEU A 388 28.15 13.35 10.00
CA LEU A 388 28.42 12.94 8.61
C LEU A 388 29.80 12.31 8.46
N GLY A 389 29.91 11.34 7.55
CA GLY A 389 31.19 10.79 7.14
C GLY A 389 31.89 11.63 6.06
N PRO A 390 33.24 11.65 6.03
CA PRO A 390 33.99 12.24 4.93
C PRO A 390 33.83 11.38 3.67
N ALA A 391 34.09 11.99 2.51
CA ALA A 391 34.22 11.27 1.25
C ALA A 391 35.37 10.25 1.32
N HIS A 392 35.28 9.19 0.51
CA HIS A 392 36.22 8.07 0.43
C HIS A 392 36.47 7.37 1.79
N ALA A 393 35.39 7.14 2.56
CA ALA A 393 35.45 6.48 3.85
C ALA A 393 34.71 5.15 3.84
N THR A 394 35.27 4.17 4.56
CA THR A 394 34.62 2.87 4.80
C THR A 394 33.79 2.90 6.08
N THR A 395 32.54 2.44 6.03
CA THR A 395 31.67 2.35 7.22
C THR A 395 32.02 1.14 8.08
N LEU A 396 31.54 1.09 9.33
CA LEU A 396 31.72 -0.09 10.19
C LEU A 396 31.15 -1.38 9.58
N ALA A 397 30.14 -1.26 8.71
CA ALA A 397 29.54 -2.40 8.03
C ALA A 397 30.24 -2.74 6.69
N GLY A 398 31.33 -2.05 6.35
CA GLY A 398 32.18 -2.32 5.19
C GLY A 398 31.77 -1.63 3.89
N TYR A 399 30.89 -0.63 3.92
CA TYR A 399 30.54 0.15 2.73
C TYR A 399 31.61 1.17 2.40
N ASP A 400 32.12 1.16 1.17
CA ASP A 400 33.10 2.13 0.69
C ASP A 400 32.38 3.32 0.04
N VAL A 401 32.19 4.39 0.81
CA VAL A 401 31.50 5.59 0.34
C VAL A 401 32.51 6.47 -0.40
N THR A 402 32.45 6.47 -1.74
CA THR A 402 33.27 7.35 -2.60
C THR A 402 32.90 8.81 -2.41
N THR A 403 31.64 9.17 -2.69
CA THR A 403 31.15 10.55 -2.56
C THR A 403 29.88 10.63 -1.72
N SER A 404 29.68 11.74 -1.00
CA SER A 404 28.42 12.04 -0.30
C SER A 404 28.14 13.53 -0.31
N ARG A 405 26.94 13.91 -0.76
CA ARG A 405 26.38 15.26 -0.64
C ARG A 405 25.22 15.33 0.36
N LEU A 406 25.23 14.47 1.39
CA LEU A 406 24.17 14.46 2.40
C LEU A 406 24.07 15.79 3.16
N GLY A 407 25.19 16.46 3.41
CA GLY A 407 25.21 17.80 4.01
C GLY A 407 24.44 18.82 3.17
N ASP A 408 24.68 18.84 1.87
CA ASP A 408 23.98 19.72 0.92
C ASP A 408 22.48 19.39 0.88
N CYS A 409 22.11 18.10 0.96
CA CYS A 409 20.71 17.69 1.08
C CYS A 409 20.05 18.25 2.36
N LEU A 410 20.74 18.15 3.50
CA LEU A 410 20.25 18.66 4.79
C LEU A 410 20.07 20.19 4.76
N LEU A 411 21.00 20.91 4.15
CA LEU A 411 20.90 22.37 3.97
C LEU A 411 19.76 22.73 3.01
N ALA A 412 19.59 22.01 1.92
CA ALA A 412 18.46 22.22 1.00
C ALA A 412 17.10 21.99 1.68
N VAL A 413 17.01 21.06 2.63
CA VAL A 413 15.82 20.89 3.48
C VAL A 413 15.64 22.06 4.43
N ARG A 414 16.71 22.52 5.09
CA ARG A 414 16.69 23.68 6.00
C ARG A 414 16.16 24.92 5.29
N ASP A 415 16.70 25.22 4.12
CA ASP A 415 16.31 26.37 3.30
C ASP A 415 14.91 26.19 2.72
N GLY A 416 14.63 25.00 2.20
CA GLY A 416 13.36 24.68 1.57
C GLY A 416 12.19 24.84 2.53
N LEU A 417 12.29 24.39 3.77
CA LEU A 417 11.24 24.54 4.78
C LEU A 417 11.26 25.89 5.50
N ASP A 418 12.21 26.77 5.17
CA ASP A 418 12.43 28.01 5.91
C ASP A 418 12.58 27.71 7.44
N TRP A 419 13.33 26.64 7.72
CA TRP A 419 13.37 25.93 9.00
C TRP A 419 13.55 26.84 10.21
N ASP A 420 14.52 27.76 10.13
CA ASP A 420 14.88 28.64 11.24
C ASP A 420 13.76 29.64 11.56
N ARG A 421 13.24 30.32 10.54
CA ARG A 421 12.17 31.31 10.71
C ARG A 421 10.87 30.64 11.11
N ALA A 422 10.50 29.52 10.48
CA ALA A 422 9.26 28.80 10.73
C ALA A 422 9.21 28.24 12.17
N ARG A 423 10.31 27.68 12.68
CA ARG A 423 10.38 27.22 14.08
C ARG A 423 10.40 28.37 15.08
N ALA A 424 11.06 29.48 14.76
CA ALA A 424 11.07 30.67 15.61
C ALA A 424 9.70 31.37 15.72
N SER A 425 8.92 31.36 14.62
CA SER A 425 7.58 31.96 14.55
C SER A 425 6.45 31.00 14.89
N ARG A 426 6.75 29.83 15.49
CA ARG A 426 5.77 28.79 15.82
C ARG A 426 4.57 29.36 16.58
N PRO A 427 3.33 29.16 16.07
CA PRO A 427 2.12 29.46 16.83
C PRO A 427 2.12 28.70 18.16
N ARG A 428 1.93 29.43 19.27
CA ARG A 428 1.83 28.84 20.62
C ARG A 428 0.41 28.90 21.11
N GLY A 429 -0.07 27.78 21.66
CA GLY A 429 -1.44 27.64 22.15
C GLY A 429 -2.44 27.34 21.03
N GLY A 430 -3.65 26.93 21.43
CA GLY A 430 -4.71 26.51 20.52
C GLY A 430 -4.80 24.99 20.30
N PRO A 431 -5.84 24.52 19.60
CA PRO A 431 -6.13 23.10 19.44
C PRO A 431 -5.30 22.41 18.37
N VAL A 432 -4.65 23.16 17.47
CA VAL A 432 -3.82 22.64 16.39
C VAL A 432 -2.36 22.96 16.69
N ALA A 433 -1.55 21.92 16.86
CA ALA A 433 -0.12 22.05 17.08
C ALA A 433 0.65 21.92 15.76
N THR A 434 1.69 22.73 15.58
CA THR A 434 2.57 22.68 14.40
C THR A 434 3.96 22.18 14.77
N GLY A 435 4.56 21.39 13.88
CA GLY A 435 5.91 20.84 14.08
C GLY A 435 6.66 20.59 12.79
N TRP A 436 7.98 20.55 12.89
CA TRP A 436 8.92 20.36 11.80
C TRP A 436 9.86 19.20 12.13
N GLY A 437 10.08 18.33 11.16
CA GLY A 437 10.93 17.16 11.31
C GLY A 437 11.82 16.98 10.10
N VAL A 438 13.00 16.43 10.35
CA VAL A 438 13.97 16.07 9.31
C VAL A 438 14.35 14.59 9.49
N ALA A 439 14.63 13.93 8.37
CA ALA A 439 15.24 12.60 8.37
C ALA A 439 16.21 12.46 7.20
N ALA A 440 17.27 11.70 7.42
CA ALA A 440 18.25 11.32 6.40
C ALA A 440 18.12 9.85 6.00
N GLY A 441 18.71 9.50 4.86
CA GLY A 441 18.83 8.12 4.42
C GLY A 441 20.01 7.92 3.49
N MET A 442 20.44 6.66 3.40
CA MET A 442 21.38 6.17 2.38
C MET A 442 20.85 4.89 1.74
N HIS A 443 21.24 4.62 0.50
CA HIS A 443 20.94 3.37 -0.18
C HIS A 443 22.01 3.06 -1.25
N GLY A 444 22.32 1.79 -1.47
CA GLY A 444 23.23 1.36 -2.54
C GLY A 444 22.65 1.57 -3.95
N SER A 445 23.52 1.86 -4.92
CA SER A 445 23.21 1.97 -6.35
C SER A 445 23.63 0.69 -7.08
N GLY A 446 22.81 -0.35 -6.93
CA GLY A 446 23.19 -1.73 -7.24
C GLY A 446 23.65 -2.49 -6.00
N ALA A 447 23.67 -3.81 -6.09
CA ALA A 447 24.20 -4.65 -5.02
C ALA A 447 24.79 -5.94 -5.58
N TYR A 448 25.99 -6.32 -5.14
CA TYR A 448 26.53 -7.66 -5.36
C TYR A 448 25.91 -8.64 -4.36
N ALA A 449 24.60 -8.84 -4.47
CA ALA A 449 23.83 -9.61 -3.50
C ALA A 449 23.84 -11.13 -3.77
N TYR A 450 24.22 -11.56 -4.98
CA TYR A 450 24.20 -12.95 -5.42
C TYR A 450 25.14 -13.14 -6.63
N GLU A 451 25.45 -14.38 -6.98
CA GLU A 451 26.33 -14.73 -8.11
C GLU A 451 25.89 -14.05 -9.41
N PHE A 452 26.84 -13.47 -10.15
CA PHE A 452 26.62 -12.64 -11.34
C PHE A 452 25.93 -11.29 -11.12
N ALA A 453 25.58 -10.89 -9.89
CA ALA A 453 24.96 -9.57 -9.66
C ALA A 453 25.87 -8.40 -10.00
N ASN A 454 27.18 -8.64 -10.05
CA ASN A 454 28.19 -7.70 -10.52
C ASN A 454 28.34 -7.67 -12.04
N ARG A 455 27.51 -8.39 -12.82
CA ARG A 455 27.53 -8.41 -14.28
C ARG A 455 26.28 -7.72 -14.88
N SER A 456 26.44 -7.10 -16.04
CA SER A 456 25.35 -6.58 -16.88
C SER A 456 25.76 -6.59 -18.34
N ASP A 457 24.95 -7.21 -19.20
CA ASP A 457 25.23 -7.24 -20.63
C ASP A 457 24.23 -6.36 -21.39
N ALA A 458 24.70 -5.77 -22.49
CA ALA A 458 23.92 -4.91 -23.36
C ALA A 458 24.41 -5.04 -24.79
N ALA A 459 23.50 -4.84 -25.74
CA ALA A 459 23.84 -4.81 -27.14
C ALA A 459 23.18 -3.63 -27.85
N ILE A 460 23.82 -3.18 -28.92
CA ILE A 460 23.35 -2.09 -29.77
C ILE A 460 23.41 -2.54 -31.22
N ASP A 461 22.28 -2.37 -31.91
CA ASP A 461 22.16 -2.62 -33.33
C ASP A 461 22.03 -1.26 -34.05
N LEU A 462 22.90 -1.00 -35.02
CA LEU A 462 22.78 0.12 -35.96
C LEU A 462 22.29 -0.41 -37.31
N PHE A 463 21.17 0.12 -37.79
CA PHE A 463 20.58 -0.25 -39.07
C PHE A 463 21.16 0.62 -40.21
N ALA A 464 21.17 0.08 -41.43
CA ALA A 464 21.62 0.80 -42.62
C ALA A 464 20.80 2.07 -42.94
N ASP A 465 19.60 2.23 -42.36
CA ASP A 465 18.81 3.45 -42.44
C ASP A 465 19.14 4.49 -41.34
N GLY A 466 20.15 4.22 -40.51
CA GLY A 466 20.62 5.10 -39.44
C GLY A 466 19.89 4.95 -38.10
N ARG A 467 18.82 4.14 -38.02
CA ARG A 467 18.15 3.87 -36.75
C ARG A 467 19.01 3.02 -35.82
N VAL A 468 18.77 3.14 -34.53
CA VAL A 468 19.51 2.43 -33.48
C VAL A 468 18.53 1.67 -32.59
N ARG A 469 18.85 0.41 -32.27
CA ARG A 469 18.15 -0.37 -31.26
C ARG A 469 19.09 -0.72 -30.11
N VAL A 470 18.69 -0.38 -28.89
CA VAL A 470 19.32 -0.86 -27.65
C VAL A 470 18.62 -2.13 -27.19
N ARG A 471 19.36 -3.18 -26.87
CA ARG A 471 18.83 -4.47 -26.38
C ARG A 471 19.36 -4.75 -24.97
N HIS A 472 18.46 -5.00 -24.01
CA HIS A 472 18.82 -5.41 -22.64
C HIS A 472 17.77 -6.34 -22.02
N GLY A 473 18.20 -7.35 -21.25
CA GLY A 473 17.27 -8.33 -20.65
C GLY A 473 16.48 -7.86 -19.42
N SER A 474 16.70 -6.63 -18.94
CA SER A 474 15.90 -6.03 -17.86
C SER A 474 14.50 -5.58 -18.33
N ALA A 475 13.64 -5.20 -17.38
CA ALA A 475 12.32 -4.59 -17.63
C ALA A 475 12.23 -3.16 -17.07
N ASP A 476 11.40 -2.32 -17.69
CA ASP A 476 11.03 -0.99 -17.16
C ASP A 476 9.61 -1.00 -16.57
N ALA A 477 9.53 -1.05 -15.24
CA ALA A 477 8.27 -1.02 -14.49
C ALA A 477 7.77 0.40 -14.18
N GLY A 478 8.04 1.35 -15.08
CA GLY A 478 7.67 2.77 -14.92
C GLY A 478 8.76 3.61 -14.22
N THR A 479 9.99 3.11 -14.14
CA THR A 479 11.13 3.85 -13.58
C THR A 479 11.72 4.85 -14.58
N GLY A 480 11.44 4.66 -15.87
CA GLY A 480 12.06 5.41 -16.97
C GLY A 480 13.39 4.83 -17.41
N GLN A 481 13.69 3.57 -17.04
CA GLN A 481 14.92 2.88 -17.40
C GLN A 481 15.13 2.86 -18.92
N ASN A 482 14.11 2.53 -19.73
CA ASN A 482 14.32 2.46 -21.17
C ASN A 482 14.65 3.84 -21.76
N THR A 483 14.09 4.91 -21.19
CA THR A 483 14.38 6.29 -21.63
C THR A 483 15.82 6.70 -21.34
N ILE A 484 16.32 6.40 -20.14
CA ILE A 484 17.71 6.76 -19.79
C ILE A 484 18.73 5.95 -20.62
N LEU A 485 18.44 4.69 -20.95
CA LEU A 485 19.32 3.86 -21.78
C LEU A 485 19.34 4.37 -23.22
N ALA A 486 18.19 4.80 -23.75
CA ALA A 486 18.11 5.45 -25.06
C ALA A 486 18.89 6.78 -25.09
N GLN A 487 18.81 7.60 -24.03
CA GLN A 487 19.60 8.83 -23.93
C GLN A 487 21.11 8.56 -23.91
N ILE A 488 21.55 7.52 -23.19
CA ILE A 488 22.96 7.11 -23.15
C ILE A 488 23.46 6.70 -24.53
N ALA A 489 22.72 5.82 -25.23
CA ALA A 489 23.08 5.40 -26.59
C ALA A 489 23.09 6.57 -27.59
N SER A 490 22.07 7.44 -27.55
CA SER A 490 21.99 8.65 -28.36
C SER A 490 23.18 9.58 -28.12
N TYR A 491 23.59 9.76 -26.87
CA TYR A 491 24.70 10.63 -26.51
C TYR A 491 26.04 10.15 -27.09
N GLU A 492 26.34 8.85 -26.96
CA GLU A 492 27.62 8.28 -27.41
C GLU A 492 27.72 8.14 -28.93
N LEU A 493 26.61 7.78 -29.60
CA LEU A 493 26.57 7.60 -31.06
C LEU A 493 26.30 8.90 -31.81
N GLY A 494 25.88 9.96 -31.12
CA GLY A 494 25.55 11.24 -31.75
C GLY A 494 24.32 11.18 -32.67
N VAL A 495 23.35 10.31 -32.38
CA VAL A 495 22.06 10.18 -33.11
C VAL A 495 20.95 10.91 -32.37
N ASP A 496 19.86 11.24 -33.06
CA ASP A 496 18.68 11.82 -32.43
C ASP A 496 17.96 10.76 -31.57
N LEU A 497 17.44 11.18 -30.41
CA LEU A 497 16.75 10.26 -29.49
C LEU A 497 15.51 9.60 -30.14
N ALA A 498 14.89 10.27 -31.11
CA ALA A 498 13.75 9.75 -31.85
C ALA A 498 14.11 8.54 -32.74
N ASP A 499 15.39 8.39 -33.10
CA ASP A 499 15.89 7.29 -33.91
C ASP A 499 16.38 6.10 -33.06
N VAL A 500 16.25 6.20 -31.74
CA VAL A 500 16.63 5.15 -30.79
C VAL A 500 15.40 4.43 -30.26
N GLU A 501 15.31 3.13 -30.53
CA GLU A 501 14.35 2.23 -29.89
C GLU A 501 15.02 1.33 -28.85
N VAL A 502 14.22 0.81 -27.91
CA VAL A 502 14.71 -0.06 -26.84
C VAL A 502 13.89 -1.34 -26.83
N LEU A 503 14.57 -2.46 -26.98
CA LEU A 503 14.02 -3.80 -26.82
C LEU A 503 14.38 -4.34 -25.44
N SER A 504 13.37 -4.68 -24.65
CA SER A 504 13.53 -5.13 -23.27
C SER A 504 12.87 -6.50 -23.03
N MET A 505 13.28 -7.21 -21.98
CA MET A 505 12.73 -8.48 -21.49
C MET A 505 12.78 -9.71 -22.40
N ASP A 506 12.83 -9.57 -23.73
CA ASP A 506 12.78 -10.70 -24.66
C ASP A 506 14.05 -11.55 -24.55
N SER A 507 13.98 -12.66 -23.83
CA SER A 507 15.16 -13.45 -23.46
C SER A 507 15.82 -14.19 -24.62
N GLU A 508 15.19 -14.27 -25.79
CA GLU A 508 15.82 -14.78 -27.02
C GLU A 508 16.58 -13.69 -27.79
N ARG A 509 16.18 -12.42 -27.61
CA ARG A 509 16.68 -11.30 -28.42
C ARG A 509 17.52 -10.31 -27.62
N THR A 510 17.54 -10.43 -26.30
CA THR A 510 18.28 -9.54 -25.42
C THR A 510 19.39 -10.29 -24.68
N PRO A 511 20.54 -9.64 -24.42
CA PRO A 511 21.65 -10.27 -23.72
C PRO A 511 21.34 -10.45 -22.23
N PHE A 512 22.22 -11.18 -21.53
CA PHE A 512 22.03 -11.54 -20.12
C PHE A 512 21.87 -10.31 -19.21
N GLU A 513 20.79 -10.31 -18.45
CA GLU A 513 20.53 -9.28 -17.46
C GLU A 513 19.59 -9.83 -16.37
N LEU A 514 19.90 -9.49 -15.12
CA LEU A 514 19.23 -9.98 -13.93
C LEU A 514 17.96 -9.19 -13.59
N GLY A 515 17.72 -8.06 -14.25
CA GLY A 515 16.53 -7.23 -14.10
C GLY A 515 16.68 -5.98 -13.23
N ALA A 516 15.54 -5.33 -12.99
CA ALA A 516 15.42 -4.04 -12.30
C ALA A 516 15.11 -4.20 -10.81
N TRP A 517 16.16 -4.28 -9.98
CA TRP A 517 16.11 -4.38 -8.52
C TRP A 517 17.35 -3.71 -7.89
N SER A 518 17.35 -3.44 -6.59
CA SER A 518 18.47 -2.77 -5.88
C SER A 518 18.95 -1.47 -6.54
N SER A 519 18.04 -0.76 -7.23
CA SER A 519 18.34 0.48 -7.94
C SER A 519 19.49 0.38 -8.96
N ARG A 520 19.73 -0.82 -9.51
CA ARG A 520 20.87 -1.10 -10.39
C ARG A 520 20.69 -0.64 -11.84
N GLY A 521 19.46 -0.38 -12.31
CA GLY A 521 19.18 -0.14 -13.73
C GLY A 521 19.95 1.03 -14.35
N THR A 522 20.05 2.16 -13.64
CA THR A 522 20.87 3.30 -14.11
C THR A 522 22.36 2.99 -14.05
N HIS A 523 22.81 2.32 -12.98
CA HIS A 523 24.23 2.14 -12.73
C HIS A 523 24.79 0.99 -13.58
N MET A 524 24.28 -0.22 -13.43
CA MET A 524 24.74 -1.43 -14.12
C MET A 524 24.38 -1.43 -15.60
N THR A 525 23.06 -1.40 -15.90
CA THR A 525 22.59 -1.47 -17.28
C THR A 525 22.99 -0.21 -18.05
N GLY A 526 22.96 0.96 -17.41
CA GLY A 526 23.43 2.21 -18.01
C GLY A 526 24.94 2.20 -18.32
N SER A 527 25.79 1.70 -17.43
CA SER A 527 27.22 1.53 -17.72
C SER A 527 27.46 0.54 -18.87
N SER A 528 26.73 -0.57 -18.90
CA SER A 528 26.83 -1.57 -19.97
C SER A 528 26.43 -1.00 -21.34
N VAL A 529 25.30 -0.28 -21.43
CA VAL A 529 24.89 0.40 -22.66
C VAL A 529 25.88 1.49 -23.06
N GLY A 530 26.39 2.29 -22.11
CA GLY A 530 27.40 3.31 -22.39
C GLY A 530 28.73 2.73 -22.86
N GLN A 531 29.11 1.54 -22.37
CA GLN A 531 30.27 0.81 -22.86
C GLN A 531 30.04 0.30 -24.30
N ALA A 532 28.93 -0.39 -24.55
CA ALA A 532 28.59 -0.89 -25.89
C ALA A 532 28.53 0.25 -26.92
N ALA A 533 27.94 1.39 -26.55
CA ALA A 533 27.81 2.54 -27.44
C ALA A 533 29.17 3.19 -27.76
N ARG A 534 30.09 3.27 -26.79
CA ARG A 534 31.44 3.78 -27.01
C ARG A 534 32.27 2.88 -27.92
N GLU A 535 32.24 1.57 -27.67
CA GLU A 535 32.94 0.58 -28.48
C GLU A 535 32.41 0.58 -29.93
N LEU A 536 31.08 0.66 -30.12
CA LEU A 536 30.47 0.83 -31.44
C LEU A 536 30.86 2.17 -32.09
N ALA A 537 30.86 3.27 -31.34
CA ALA A 537 31.27 4.58 -31.83
C ALA A 537 32.72 4.58 -32.33
N GLU A 538 33.63 3.88 -31.64
CA GLU A 538 35.02 3.72 -32.07
C GLU A 538 35.13 2.96 -33.40
N LYS A 539 34.37 1.87 -33.57
CA LYS A 539 34.29 1.14 -34.84
C LYS A 539 33.81 2.05 -35.98
N LEU A 540 32.73 2.80 -35.75
CA LEU A 540 32.16 3.73 -36.74
C LEU A 540 33.15 4.83 -37.12
N ARG A 541 33.87 5.39 -36.15
CA ARG A 541 34.95 6.37 -36.42
C ARG A 541 36.06 5.75 -37.28
N GLY A 542 36.44 4.49 -37.02
CA GLY A 542 37.42 3.77 -37.83
C GLY A 542 36.97 3.58 -39.29
N ILE A 543 35.74 3.14 -39.50
CA ILE A 543 35.17 2.95 -40.86
C ILE A 543 35.06 4.29 -41.59
N ALA A 544 34.53 5.32 -40.92
CA ALA A 544 34.41 6.67 -41.50
C ALA A 544 35.78 7.28 -41.81
N ALA A 545 36.76 7.12 -40.93
CA ALA A 545 38.13 7.59 -41.15
C ALA A 545 38.77 6.95 -42.39
N ALA A 546 38.61 5.63 -42.55
CA ALA A 546 39.07 4.92 -43.74
C ALA A 546 38.38 5.42 -45.02
N LYS A 547 37.07 5.70 -44.93
CA LYS A 547 36.28 6.23 -46.06
C LYS A 547 36.68 7.65 -46.45
N LEU A 548 36.97 8.51 -45.47
CA LEU A 548 37.27 9.94 -45.64
C LEU A 548 38.77 10.22 -45.80
N GLY A 549 39.64 9.23 -45.56
CA GLY A 549 41.10 9.41 -45.62
C GLY A 549 41.67 10.31 -44.51
N VAL A 550 41.06 10.27 -43.32
CA VAL A 550 41.46 11.06 -42.14
C VAL A 550 41.84 10.15 -40.97
N ALA A 551 42.34 10.72 -39.86
CA ALA A 551 42.60 9.95 -38.65
C ALA A 551 41.29 9.67 -37.87
N PRO A 552 41.10 8.48 -37.26
CA PRO A 552 39.90 8.17 -36.46
C PRO A 552 39.62 9.16 -35.33
N GLU A 553 40.66 9.69 -34.70
CA GLU A 553 40.60 10.71 -33.65
C GLU A 553 40.09 12.08 -34.13
N ASP A 554 40.07 12.34 -35.44
CA ASP A 554 39.51 13.56 -36.04
C ASP A 554 38.02 13.42 -36.38
N VAL A 555 37.52 12.18 -36.46
CA VAL A 555 36.11 11.90 -36.76
C VAL A 555 35.24 12.18 -35.54
N ARG A 556 34.18 12.97 -35.72
CA ARG A 556 33.15 13.24 -34.72
C ARG A 556 31.84 12.61 -35.16
N LEU A 557 31.11 12.02 -34.22
CA LEU A 557 29.75 11.53 -34.44
C LEU A 557 28.76 12.59 -33.98
N ARG A 558 27.91 13.09 -34.88
CA ARG A 558 26.92 14.12 -34.58
C ARG A 558 25.81 14.16 -35.62
N GLY A 559 24.57 14.22 -35.17
CA GLY A 559 23.39 14.33 -36.03
C GLY A 559 23.26 13.14 -36.98
N GLY A 560 23.52 11.92 -36.50
CA GLY A 560 23.47 10.70 -37.31
C GLY A 560 24.57 10.58 -38.35
N ARG A 561 25.64 11.37 -38.24
CA ARG A 561 26.75 11.43 -39.20
C ARG A 561 28.10 11.29 -38.53
N ALA A 562 29.06 10.70 -39.25
CA ALA A 562 30.47 10.64 -38.87
C ALA A 562 31.32 11.48 -39.82
N GLY A 563 32.09 12.43 -39.31
CA GLY A 563 32.91 13.28 -40.18
C GLY A 563 33.87 14.21 -39.47
N THR A 564 34.64 14.94 -40.26
CA THR A 564 35.38 16.14 -39.82
C THR A 564 34.54 17.36 -40.14
N GLY A 565 34.79 18.54 -39.56
CA GLY A 565 33.93 19.73 -39.71
C GLY A 565 33.62 20.21 -41.15
N GLY A 566 34.21 19.61 -42.19
CA GLY A 566 33.91 19.84 -43.61
C GLY A 566 33.25 18.66 -44.36
N GLU A 567 33.64 17.41 -44.11
CA GLU A 567 33.12 16.21 -44.80
C GLU A 567 32.57 15.18 -43.82
N ALA A 568 31.41 14.61 -44.11
CA ALA A 568 30.75 13.64 -43.26
C ALA A 568 29.97 12.59 -44.07
N VAL A 569 29.81 11.41 -43.47
CA VAL A 569 29.07 10.25 -44.00
C VAL A 569 27.94 9.90 -43.03
N ASP A 570 26.78 9.52 -43.53
CA ASP A 570 25.66 9.06 -42.70
C ASP A 570 26.03 7.75 -41.99
N LEU A 571 25.64 7.58 -40.72
CA LEU A 571 26.00 6.38 -39.94
C LEU A 571 25.44 5.10 -40.58
N GLY A 572 24.26 5.18 -41.21
CA GLY A 572 23.67 4.07 -41.96
C GLY A 572 24.56 3.58 -43.11
N ASP A 573 25.16 4.50 -43.87
CA ASP A 573 26.08 4.15 -44.96
C ASP A 573 27.34 3.42 -44.44
N LEU A 574 27.76 3.68 -43.20
CA LEU A 574 28.90 2.99 -42.59
C LEU A 574 28.59 1.53 -42.25
N VAL A 575 27.31 1.18 -42.07
CA VAL A 575 26.88 -0.21 -41.88
C VAL A 575 27.22 -1.03 -43.12
N ASP A 576 26.88 -0.51 -44.30
CA ASP A 576 27.16 -1.17 -45.59
C ASP A 576 28.67 -1.29 -45.89
N LEU A 577 29.49 -0.42 -45.29
CA LEU A 577 30.94 -0.46 -45.41
C LEU A 577 31.61 -1.38 -44.38
N SER A 578 30.86 -1.88 -43.38
CA SER A 578 31.39 -2.76 -42.34
C SER A 578 31.40 -4.21 -42.79
N GLY A 579 32.56 -4.88 -42.68
CA GLY A 579 32.65 -6.33 -42.90
C GLY A 579 32.00 -7.18 -41.80
N GLU A 580 31.59 -6.56 -40.68
CA GLU A 580 30.88 -7.22 -39.57
C GLU A 580 29.35 -7.11 -39.70
N ALA A 581 28.85 -6.29 -40.62
CA ALA A 581 27.42 -6.13 -40.80
C ALA A 581 26.78 -7.37 -41.43
N ALA A 582 25.61 -7.75 -40.93
CA ALA A 582 24.80 -8.83 -41.47
C ALA A 582 23.36 -8.33 -41.67
N ASP A 583 22.77 -8.62 -42.83
CA ASP A 583 21.39 -8.24 -43.19
C ASP A 583 21.07 -6.75 -42.97
N GLY A 584 22.04 -5.87 -43.27
CA GLY A 584 21.89 -4.41 -43.11
C GLY A 584 21.94 -3.92 -41.66
N VAL A 585 22.51 -4.72 -40.75
CA VAL A 585 22.65 -4.41 -39.32
C VAL A 585 24.09 -4.60 -38.88
N LEU A 586 24.66 -3.56 -38.28
CA LEU A 586 25.90 -3.65 -37.51
C LEU A 586 25.55 -3.81 -36.03
N SER A 587 25.76 -5.00 -35.48
CA SER A 587 25.45 -5.32 -34.08
C SER A 587 26.72 -5.38 -33.24
N HIS A 588 26.65 -4.86 -32.02
CA HIS A 588 27.73 -4.93 -31.06
C HIS A 588 27.19 -5.23 -29.66
N GLU A 589 27.73 -6.25 -29.01
CA GLU A 589 27.36 -6.73 -27.67
C GLU A 589 28.57 -6.69 -26.75
N THR A 590 28.35 -6.30 -25.49
CA THR A 590 29.40 -6.23 -24.47
C THR A 590 28.91 -6.78 -23.12
N SER A 591 29.87 -7.11 -22.24
CA SER A 591 29.62 -7.49 -20.85
C SER A 591 30.32 -6.52 -19.92
N TYR A 592 29.56 -5.84 -19.08
CA TYR A 592 30.08 -4.95 -18.03
C TYR A 592 30.19 -5.71 -16.71
N LEU A 593 31.36 -5.63 -16.06
CA LEU A 593 31.63 -6.24 -14.76
C LEU A 593 32.02 -5.17 -13.74
N LEU A 594 31.39 -5.22 -12.57
CA LEU A 594 31.80 -4.46 -11.39
C LEU A 594 32.85 -5.25 -10.61
N GLU A 595 34.03 -4.67 -10.48
CA GLU A 595 35.16 -5.25 -9.75
C GLU A 595 35.31 -4.69 -8.33
N THR A 596 34.71 -3.53 -8.03
CA THR A 596 34.87 -2.81 -6.76
C THR A 596 33.93 -3.28 -5.64
N THR A 597 33.18 -4.36 -5.87
CA THR A 597 32.15 -4.85 -4.94
C THR A 597 32.42 -6.29 -4.51
N GLU A 598 31.99 -6.62 -3.30
CA GLU A 598 32.18 -7.93 -2.68
C GLU A 598 30.85 -8.50 -2.22
N MET A 599 30.69 -9.82 -2.36
CA MET A 599 29.52 -10.52 -1.83
C MET A 599 29.75 -10.90 -0.36
N LEU A 600 28.71 -10.76 0.47
CA LEU A 600 28.76 -11.28 1.84
C LEU A 600 28.76 -12.81 1.85
N THR A 601 29.71 -13.38 2.58
CA THR A 601 29.79 -14.82 2.87
C THR A 601 29.18 -15.15 4.24
N PRO A 602 28.88 -16.42 4.56
CA PRO A 602 28.33 -16.79 5.86
C PRO A 602 29.22 -16.43 7.06
N ASP A 603 30.54 -16.41 6.88
CA ASP A 603 31.57 -16.10 7.87
C ASP A 603 31.90 -14.60 7.98
N ARG A 604 31.41 -13.78 7.04
CA ARG A 604 31.67 -12.34 6.99
C ARG A 604 30.40 -11.53 7.24
N SER A 605 30.45 -10.63 8.22
CA SER A 605 29.32 -9.77 8.59
C SER A 605 29.32 -8.38 7.95
N THR A 606 30.40 -8.01 7.24
CA THR A 606 30.63 -6.69 6.62
C THR A 606 31.18 -6.85 5.20
N ALA A 607 30.79 -6.01 4.23
CA ALA A 607 31.34 -6.03 2.87
C ALA A 607 30.91 -4.79 2.07
N ASN A 608 31.69 -4.42 1.07
CA ASN A 608 31.28 -3.37 0.13
C ASN A 608 30.32 -3.95 -0.91
N LEU A 609 29.01 -3.88 -0.62
CA LEU A 609 28.00 -4.52 -1.45
C LEU A 609 27.67 -3.74 -2.72
N SER A 610 27.94 -2.43 -2.78
CA SER A 610 27.48 -1.54 -3.83
C SER A 610 28.63 -0.68 -4.35
N PRO A 611 28.66 -0.37 -5.67
CA PRO A 611 29.73 0.45 -6.25
C PRO A 611 29.64 1.93 -5.85
N SER A 612 28.43 2.42 -5.57
CA SER A 612 28.19 3.77 -5.05
C SER A 612 26.96 3.84 -4.16
N TYR A 613 26.85 4.90 -3.36
CA TYR A 613 25.77 5.07 -2.38
C TYR A 613 25.08 6.42 -2.60
N ALA A 614 23.77 6.37 -2.80
CA ALA A 614 22.91 7.54 -2.87
C ALA A 614 22.52 7.99 -1.47
N PHE A 615 22.29 9.30 -1.31
CA PHE A 615 21.92 9.91 -0.04
C PHE A 615 20.73 10.84 -0.24
N ALA A 616 19.92 11.01 0.80
CA ALA A 616 18.83 11.97 0.79
C ALA A 616 18.56 12.53 2.18
N ALA A 617 18.03 13.75 2.21
CA ALA A 617 17.41 14.34 3.38
C ALA A 617 16.00 14.79 3.02
N HIS A 618 15.02 14.46 3.85
CA HIS A 618 13.65 14.93 3.70
C HIS A 618 13.25 15.74 4.93
N GLY A 619 12.48 16.79 4.70
CA GLY A 619 11.85 17.58 5.74
C GLY A 619 10.34 17.57 5.60
N ALA A 620 9.64 17.55 6.73
CA ALA A 620 8.19 17.65 6.81
C ALA A 620 7.78 18.74 7.80
N ALA A 621 6.79 19.55 7.42
CA ALA A 621 6.02 20.37 8.34
C ALA A 621 4.64 19.73 8.53
N VAL A 622 4.16 19.63 9.77
CA VAL A 622 2.88 19.02 10.10
C VAL A 622 2.00 19.91 10.94
N GLU A 623 0.69 19.72 10.80
CA GLU A 623 -0.33 20.16 11.73
C GLU A 623 -0.96 18.93 12.41
N VAL A 624 -1.14 19.01 13.72
CA VAL A 624 -1.81 17.97 14.51
C VAL A 624 -2.96 18.59 15.30
N ASP A 625 -4.19 18.20 14.98
CA ASP A 625 -5.34 18.56 15.81
C ASP A 625 -5.30 17.69 17.08
N THR A 626 -5.04 18.33 18.22
CA THR A 626 -4.86 17.67 19.52
C THR A 626 -6.15 17.13 20.13
N ARG A 627 -7.32 17.56 19.61
CA ARG A 627 -8.64 17.11 20.07
C ARG A 627 -9.07 15.81 19.39
N THR A 628 -8.64 15.61 18.14
CA THR A 628 -9.03 14.47 17.29
C THR A 628 -7.88 13.52 16.98
N GLY A 629 -6.64 13.95 17.14
CA GLY A 629 -5.42 13.22 16.79
C GLY A 629 -5.11 13.22 15.29
N LYS A 630 -5.83 13.99 14.47
CA LYS A 630 -5.61 14.05 13.02
C LYS A 630 -4.29 14.75 12.71
N VAL A 631 -3.43 14.06 11.95
CA VAL A 631 -2.17 14.60 11.43
C VAL A 631 -2.36 15.00 9.96
N ARG A 632 -1.85 16.17 9.59
CA ARG A 632 -1.78 16.67 8.21
C ARG A 632 -0.34 17.11 7.92
N VAL A 633 0.23 16.63 6.82
CA VAL A 633 1.52 17.15 6.33
C VAL A 633 1.22 18.36 5.46
N VAL A 634 1.77 19.52 5.82
CA VAL A 634 1.39 20.82 5.23
C VAL A 634 2.43 21.35 4.25
N ASP A 635 3.69 20.96 4.44
CA ASP A 635 4.80 21.25 3.53
C ASP A 635 5.82 20.11 3.59
N TYR A 636 6.51 19.87 2.47
CA TYR A 636 7.42 18.75 2.33
C TYR A 636 8.53 19.01 1.31
N VAL A 637 9.78 18.80 1.72
CA VAL A 637 10.98 18.92 0.88
C VAL A 637 11.70 17.58 0.85
N ALA A 638 12.11 17.15 -0.34
CA ALA A 638 12.90 15.94 -0.54
C ALA A 638 14.14 16.27 -1.38
N ALA A 639 15.30 16.36 -0.73
CA ALA A 639 16.58 16.64 -1.36
C ALA A 639 17.42 15.37 -1.52
N HIS A 640 17.95 15.15 -2.72
CA HIS A 640 18.62 13.90 -3.11
C HIS A 640 19.98 14.17 -3.75
N ASP A 641 21.00 13.48 -3.25
CA ASP A 641 22.29 13.27 -3.91
C ASP A 641 22.15 12.06 -4.85
N VAL A 642 21.92 12.36 -6.13
CA VAL A 642 21.82 11.38 -7.21
C VAL A 642 23.07 11.40 -8.09
N GLY A 643 24.16 12.03 -7.65
CA GLY A 643 25.26 12.40 -8.53
C GLY A 643 24.74 13.25 -9.71
N ARG A 644 25.11 12.88 -10.94
CA ARG A 644 24.57 13.51 -12.14
C ARG A 644 23.23 12.89 -12.54
N ALA A 645 22.18 13.69 -12.60
CA ALA A 645 20.90 13.24 -13.14
C ALA A 645 20.99 13.02 -14.67
N ILE A 646 20.88 11.78 -15.14
CA ILE A 646 20.81 11.46 -16.59
C ILE A 646 19.55 12.07 -17.22
N ASN A 647 18.41 11.94 -16.53
CA ASN A 647 17.15 12.58 -16.90
C ASN A 647 16.54 13.26 -15.66
N PRO A 648 16.65 14.59 -15.53
CA PRO A 648 16.12 15.32 -14.38
C PRO A 648 14.60 15.17 -14.19
N THR A 649 13.82 15.00 -15.28
CA THR A 649 12.37 14.79 -15.20
C THR A 649 12.05 13.45 -14.55
N ALA A 650 12.71 12.37 -14.98
CA ALA A 650 12.53 11.05 -14.39
C ALA A 650 12.99 11.01 -12.91
N VAL A 651 14.11 11.64 -12.60
CA VAL A 651 14.62 11.75 -11.21
C VAL A 651 13.59 12.44 -10.31
N ARG A 652 13.05 13.60 -10.71
CA ARG A 652 12.00 14.30 -9.93
C ARG A 652 10.77 13.41 -9.73
N GLY A 653 10.33 12.70 -10.77
CA GLY A 653 9.22 11.74 -10.67
C GLY A 653 9.49 10.63 -9.66
N GLN A 654 10.70 10.07 -9.64
CA GLN A 654 11.11 9.04 -8.67
C GLN A 654 11.18 9.58 -7.23
N ILE A 655 11.66 10.81 -7.04
CA ILE A 655 11.67 11.48 -5.73
C ILE A 655 10.25 11.65 -5.20
N VAL A 656 9.36 12.24 -6.01
CA VAL A 656 7.96 12.47 -5.65
C VAL A 656 7.23 11.15 -5.37
N GLY A 657 7.36 10.16 -6.26
CA GLY A 657 6.67 8.87 -6.11
C GLY A 657 7.13 8.08 -4.89
N GLY A 658 8.43 8.04 -4.61
CA GLY A 658 8.95 7.35 -3.41
C GLY A 658 8.60 8.07 -2.11
N ALA A 659 8.64 9.41 -2.11
CA ALA A 659 8.22 10.20 -0.95
C ALA A 659 6.73 9.99 -0.65
N ALA A 660 5.85 10.02 -1.67
CA ALA A 660 4.43 9.76 -1.50
C ALA A 660 4.14 8.36 -0.92
N MET A 661 4.83 7.33 -1.41
CA MET A 661 4.72 5.96 -0.90
C MET A 661 5.18 5.85 0.57
N GLY A 662 6.27 6.54 0.94
CA GLY A 662 6.75 6.57 2.32
C GLY A 662 5.81 7.35 3.26
N LEU A 663 5.18 8.43 2.77
CA LEU A 663 4.13 9.15 3.50
C LEU A 663 2.89 8.28 3.73
N GLY A 664 2.58 7.36 2.81
CA GLY A 664 1.55 6.34 2.99
C GLY A 664 1.78 5.47 4.21
N ALA A 665 2.96 4.85 4.31
CA ALA A 665 3.34 4.07 5.49
C ALA A 665 3.37 4.92 6.79
N ALA A 666 3.74 6.20 6.69
CA ALA A 666 3.79 7.11 7.83
C ALA A 666 2.39 7.43 8.40
N LEU A 667 1.38 7.60 7.53
CA LEU A 667 0.10 8.20 7.89
C LEU A 667 -1.08 7.21 7.95
N GLY A 668 -1.05 6.11 7.18
CA GLY A 668 -2.22 5.22 7.12
C GLY A 668 -1.99 3.77 6.69
N GLU A 669 -1.00 3.49 5.84
CA GLU A 669 -0.85 2.16 5.25
C GLU A 669 -0.36 1.11 6.25
N GLN A 670 -1.10 0.01 6.35
CA GLN A 670 -0.71 -1.21 7.06
C GLN A 670 -1.61 -2.37 6.62
N LEU A 671 -1.07 -3.59 6.58
CA LEU A 671 -1.85 -4.81 6.44
C LEU A 671 -2.35 -5.27 7.81
N VAL A 672 -3.67 -5.33 7.95
CA VAL A 672 -4.33 -5.79 9.17
C VAL A 672 -4.74 -7.25 8.99
N ARG A 673 -4.36 -8.11 9.95
CA ARG A 673 -4.64 -9.55 9.89
C ARG A 673 -5.49 -9.99 11.07
N GLU A 674 -6.49 -10.84 10.80
CA GLU A 674 -7.30 -11.52 11.81
C GLU A 674 -7.31 -13.02 11.54
N GLY A 675 -6.93 -13.83 12.53
CA GLY A 675 -6.81 -15.28 12.36
C GLY A 675 -5.87 -15.71 11.22
N GLY A 676 -4.92 -14.85 10.83
CA GLY A 676 -4.00 -15.04 9.72
C GLY A 676 -4.49 -14.52 8.37
N ARG A 677 -5.75 -14.08 8.23
CA ARG A 677 -6.32 -13.51 7.00
C ARG A 677 -6.19 -11.98 6.98
N VAL A 678 -5.77 -11.41 5.86
CA VAL A 678 -5.80 -9.94 5.64
C VAL A 678 -7.24 -9.45 5.59
N VAL A 679 -7.59 -8.49 6.45
CA VAL A 679 -8.97 -7.98 6.59
C VAL A 679 -9.23 -6.70 5.80
N ASN A 680 -8.19 -6.04 5.30
CA ASN A 680 -8.27 -4.80 4.53
C ASN A 680 -7.72 -4.94 3.10
N SER A 681 -7.97 -6.08 2.45
CA SER A 681 -7.46 -6.47 1.12
C SER A 681 -8.13 -5.75 -0.07
N SER A 682 -8.43 -4.46 0.07
CA SER A 682 -9.06 -3.63 -0.97
C SER A 682 -8.67 -2.17 -0.80
N TYR A 683 -8.60 -1.39 -1.88
CA TYR A 683 -8.33 0.05 -1.83
C TYR A 683 -9.35 0.87 -1.04
N LEU A 684 -10.49 0.28 -0.70
CA LEU A 684 -11.48 0.92 0.16
C LEU A 684 -11.09 0.92 1.65
N HIS A 685 -10.31 -0.07 2.10
CA HIS A 685 -9.95 -0.27 3.50
C HIS A 685 -8.45 -0.19 3.74
N TYR A 686 -7.64 -0.42 2.70
CA TYR A 686 -6.22 -0.16 2.73
C TYR A 686 -6.01 1.33 2.51
N ALA A 687 -5.60 2.03 3.58
CA ALA A 687 -5.52 3.48 3.62
C ALA A 687 -4.26 3.97 2.88
N MET A 688 -4.31 3.92 1.54
CA MET A 688 -3.32 4.50 0.66
C MET A 688 -3.63 5.99 0.46
N PRO A 689 -2.64 6.91 0.54
CA PRO A 689 -2.87 8.34 0.33
C PRO A 689 -3.45 8.64 -1.05
N ARG A 690 -4.32 9.65 -1.14
CA ARG A 690 -4.83 10.19 -2.40
C ARG A 690 -4.15 11.51 -2.72
N ASN A 691 -4.35 11.99 -3.95
CA ASN A 691 -3.82 13.28 -4.39
C ASN A 691 -4.24 14.47 -3.50
N ALA A 692 -5.44 14.39 -2.89
CA ALA A 692 -5.96 15.42 -2.00
C ALA A 692 -5.37 15.37 -0.57
N ASP A 693 -4.62 14.31 -0.23
CA ASP A 693 -4.16 14.07 1.15
C ASP A 693 -2.70 14.44 1.38
N LEU A 694 -1.92 14.62 0.31
CA LEU A 694 -0.50 14.91 0.38
C LEU A 694 -0.22 16.35 -0.07
N PRO A 695 0.76 17.04 0.54
CA PRO A 695 1.20 18.34 0.05
C PRO A 695 1.96 18.17 -1.28
N ALA A 696 2.22 19.28 -1.96
CA ALA A 696 3.16 19.28 -3.08
C ALA A 696 4.55 18.90 -2.57
N ILE A 697 5.10 17.79 -3.07
CA ILE A 697 6.45 17.32 -2.71
C ILE A 697 7.46 18.10 -3.53
N ARG A 698 8.25 18.95 -2.86
CA ARG A 698 9.31 19.72 -3.51
C ARG A 698 10.57 18.87 -3.65
N ALA A 699 10.73 18.27 -4.82
CA ALA A 699 11.91 17.48 -5.17
C ALA A 699 13.10 18.39 -5.52
N VAL A 700 14.19 18.26 -4.76
CA VAL A 700 15.46 18.96 -4.98
C VAL A 700 16.51 17.92 -5.41
N ILE A 701 17.10 18.16 -6.57
CA ILE A 701 18.26 17.40 -7.05
C ILE A 701 19.48 18.18 -6.60
N VAL A 702 20.32 17.58 -5.78
CA VAL A 702 21.61 18.15 -5.39
C VAL A 702 22.63 17.81 -6.46
N ASP A 703 23.33 18.83 -6.97
CA ASP A 703 24.36 18.64 -7.97
C ASP A 703 25.53 17.84 -7.39
N GLY A 704 25.85 16.72 -8.04
CA GLY A 704 26.92 15.84 -7.64
C GLY A 704 27.56 15.14 -8.82
N HIS A 705 28.65 14.44 -8.55
CA HIS A 705 29.33 13.58 -9.50
C HIS A 705 29.97 12.43 -8.72
N ASP A 706 29.63 11.20 -9.08
CA ASP A 706 30.25 10.00 -8.51
C ASP A 706 31.02 9.25 -9.59
N GLU A 707 32.33 9.14 -9.40
CA GLU A 707 33.24 8.52 -10.36
C GLU A 707 32.93 7.05 -10.67
N ALA A 708 32.27 6.33 -9.75
CA ALA A 708 31.88 4.94 -9.98
C ALA A 708 30.65 4.82 -10.90
N GLY A 709 29.86 5.89 -11.05
CA GLY A 709 28.61 5.89 -11.81
C GLY A 709 28.75 6.30 -13.27
N PRO A 710 27.89 5.81 -14.18
CA PRO A 710 27.90 6.23 -15.58
C PRO A 710 27.62 7.73 -15.67
N TYR A 711 28.53 8.48 -16.30
CA TYR A 711 28.49 9.94 -16.41
C TYR A 711 28.45 10.69 -15.07
N GLY A 712 28.81 10.04 -13.95
CA GLY A 712 28.70 10.61 -12.61
C GLY A 712 27.41 10.29 -11.87
N ALA A 713 26.53 9.45 -12.43
CA ALA A 713 25.19 9.21 -11.89
C ALA A 713 25.18 8.19 -10.74
N LYS A 714 24.40 8.49 -9.69
CA LYS A 714 23.96 7.53 -8.67
C LYS A 714 22.51 7.15 -8.92
N SER A 715 22.00 6.22 -8.12
CA SER A 715 20.61 5.79 -8.21
C SER A 715 19.65 6.65 -7.38
N VAL A 716 18.38 6.70 -7.77
CA VAL A 716 17.29 7.38 -7.03
C VAL A 716 16.09 6.45 -6.76
N GLY A 717 16.11 5.26 -7.38
CA GLY A 717 14.98 4.33 -7.41
C GLY A 717 14.49 3.93 -6.02
N GLU A 718 15.35 3.72 -5.04
CA GLU A 718 14.92 3.32 -3.70
C GLU A 718 15.16 4.36 -2.63
N MET A 719 16.01 5.36 -2.90
CA MET A 719 16.42 6.33 -1.89
C MET A 719 15.21 7.15 -1.35
N SER A 720 14.27 7.49 -2.21
CA SER A 720 13.18 8.42 -1.91
C SER A 720 12.10 7.90 -0.94
N ILE A 721 12.08 6.60 -0.63
CA ILE A 721 11.11 6.04 0.32
C ILE A 721 11.67 5.92 1.75
N ILE A 722 12.98 6.10 1.94
CA ILE A 722 13.61 5.84 3.24
C ILE A 722 13.28 6.92 4.28
N PRO A 723 13.52 8.22 4.04
CA PRO A 723 13.29 9.25 5.06
C PRO A 723 11.83 9.55 5.47
N PRO A 724 10.78 9.44 4.61
CA PRO A 724 9.46 9.97 4.91
C PRO A 724 8.84 9.55 6.25
N GLY A 725 8.93 8.27 6.61
CA GLY A 725 8.35 7.75 7.86
C GLY A 725 8.94 8.43 9.09
N ALA A 726 10.27 8.56 9.13
CA ALA A 726 10.97 9.22 10.22
C ALA A 726 10.76 10.74 10.23
N ALA A 727 10.80 11.40 9.07
CA ALA A 727 10.61 12.85 8.99
C ALA A 727 9.25 13.28 9.56
N VAL A 728 8.18 12.53 9.23
CA VAL A 728 6.84 12.79 9.79
C VAL A 728 6.78 12.45 11.28
N ALA A 729 7.37 11.33 11.73
CA ALA A 729 7.42 10.99 13.15
C ALA A 729 8.13 12.06 13.99
N ASN A 730 9.22 12.61 13.47
CA ASN A 730 9.97 13.71 14.06
C ASN A 730 9.15 15.00 14.11
N ALA A 731 8.47 15.36 13.02
CA ALA A 731 7.62 16.54 12.97
C ALA A 731 6.44 16.45 13.95
N VAL A 732 5.82 15.28 14.09
CA VAL A 732 4.73 15.04 15.07
C VAL A 732 5.25 15.12 16.50
N ALA A 733 6.45 14.58 16.78
CA ALA A 733 7.05 14.67 18.11
C ALA A 733 7.41 16.11 18.48
N ASP A 734 7.94 16.89 17.53
CA ASP A 734 8.20 18.33 17.69
C ASP A 734 6.92 19.14 17.90
N ALA A 735 5.81 18.77 17.24
CA ALA A 735 4.51 19.41 17.44
C ALA A 735 3.92 19.14 18.84
N LEU A 736 3.98 17.89 19.31
CA LEU A 736 3.23 17.45 20.50
C LEU A 736 4.05 17.38 21.79
N GLY A 737 5.39 17.36 21.68
CA GLY A 737 6.29 17.06 22.80
C GLY A 737 6.21 15.61 23.28
N VAL A 738 5.54 14.72 22.53
CA VAL A 738 5.43 13.27 22.80
C VAL A 738 5.68 12.49 21.53
N ARG A 739 6.28 11.31 21.66
CA ARG A 739 6.68 10.51 20.50
C ARG A 739 5.78 9.29 20.29
N VAL A 740 5.23 9.19 19.09
CA VAL A 740 4.58 7.97 18.59
C VAL A 740 5.65 7.10 17.92
N ARG A 741 5.93 5.92 18.49
CA ARG A 741 7.01 5.02 18.03
C ARG A 741 6.56 3.92 17.06
N GLU A 742 5.28 3.89 16.70
CA GLU A 742 4.72 2.87 15.81
C GLU A 742 4.00 3.52 14.62
N LEU A 743 4.48 3.25 13.41
CA LEU A 743 3.78 3.64 12.18
C LEU A 743 2.62 2.67 11.86
N PRO A 744 1.56 3.12 11.17
CA PRO A 744 1.28 4.51 10.81
C PRO A 744 0.86 5.35 12.04
N ILE A 745 1.10 6.67 12.01
CA ILE A 745 0.76 7.64 13.07
C ILE A 745 -0.72 8.02 12.93
N THR A 746 -1.58 7.08 13.27
CA THR A 746 -3.02 7.23 13.17
C THR A 746 -3.62 7.95 14.38
N PRO A 747 -4.83 8.55 14.26
CA PRO A 747 -5.44 9.33 15.35
C PRO A 747 -5.57 8.59 16.68
N ASP A 748 -5.79 7.27 16.66
CA ASP A 748 -5.85 6.43 17.85
C ASP A 748 -4.55 6.42 18.64
N LYS A 749 -3.40 6.40 17.95
CA LYS A 749 -2.07 6.40 18.57
C LYS A 749 -1.69 7.79 19.07
N VAL A 750 -2.05 8.84 18.33
CA VAL A 750 -1.83 10.23 18.74
C VAL A 750 -2.62 10.55 20.01
N LEU A 751 -3.92 10.25 20.02
CA LEU A 751 -4.77 10.50 21.20
C LEU A 751 -4.35 9.62 22.39
N ALA A 752 -3.93 8.38 22.16
CA ALA A 752 -3.38 7.54 23.23
C ALA A 752 -2.12 8.15 23.85
N ALA A 753 -1.17 8.64 23.04
CA ALA A 753 0.05 9.28 23.53
C ALA A 753 -0.24 10.58 24.31
N LEU A 754 -1.18 11.40 23.83
CA LEU A 754 -1.63 12.61 24.52
C LEU A 754 -2.33 12.29 25.84
N ALA A 755 -3.22 11.28 25.85
CA ALA A 755 -3.93 10.84 27.05
C ALA A 755 -2.97 10.29 28.11
N GLU A 756 -1.92 9.56 27.71
CA GLU A 756 -0.88 9.09 28.62
C GLU A 756 -0.10 10.24 29.26
N ARG A 757 0.36 11.21 28.45
CA ARG A 757 1.03 12.44 28.94
C ARG A 757 0.16 13.20 29.93
N ASP A 758 -1.12 13.35 29.61
CA ASP A 758 -2.05 14.17 30.39
C ASP A 758 -2.67 13.40 31.57
N GLY A 759 -2.30 12.12 31.78
CA GLY A 759 -2.85 11.25 32.83
C GLY A 759 -4.35 10.95 32.67
N ARG A 760 -4.93 11.22 31.49
CA ARG A 760 -6.37 11.03 31.24
C ARG A 760 -6.65 9.56 30.92
N ARG A 761 -7.46 8.90 31.75
CA ARG A 761 -7.99 7.56 31.45
C ARG A 761 -9.48 7.51 31.68
N ARG A 762 -10.25 7.26 30.63
CA ARG A 762 -11.68 6.93 30.76
C ARG A 762 -11.83 5.55 31.39
N ARG A 763 -12.64 5.45 32.45
CA ARG A 763 -12.97 4.18 33.11
C ARG A 763 -14.43 3.85 32.86
N HIS A 764 -14.68 2.76 32.16
CA HIS A 764 -16.03 2.31 31.87
C HIS A 764 -16.41 1.16 32.79
N HIS A 765 -17.55 1.27 33.48
CA HIS A 765 -18.01 0.25 34.41
C HIS A 765 -19.35 -0.36 33.97
N VAL A 766 -19.42 -1.70 33.98
CA VAL A 766 -20.60 -2.47 33.49
C VAL A 766 -21.88 -2.18 34.31
N TRP A 767 -21.78 -2.04 35.63
CA TRP A 767 -22.92 -1.72 36.52
C TRP A 767 -23.65 -0.41 36.20
N ARG A 768 -23.01 0.55 35.51
CA ARG A 768 -23.68 1.77 35.05
C ARG A 768 -24.63 1.51 33.85
N ARG A 769 -24.80 0.24 33.43
CA ARG A 769 -25.45 -0.16 32.16
C ARG A 769 -26.33 -1.42 32.30
N PRO A 770 -27.40 -1.36 33.09
CA PRO A 770 -28.25 -2.53 33.36
C PRO A 770 -28.94 -3.10 32.12
N SER A 771 -29.12 -2.34 31.03
CA SER A 771 -29.81 -2.81 29.82
C SER A 771 -28.95 -3.65 28.85
N ARG A 772 -27.62 -3.69 29.04
CA ARG A 772 -26.67 -4.33 28.11
C ARG A 772 -25.71 -5.34 28.77
N TRP A 773 -26.00 -5.78 29.99
CA TRP A 773 -25.15 -6.71 30.75
C TRP A 773 -24.80 -8.00 30.00
N TRP A 774 -25.74 -8.53 29.20
CA TRP A 774 -25.54 -9.73 28.39
C TRP A 774 -24.48 -9.55 27.29
N VAL A 775 -24.32 -8.35 26.73
CA VAL A 775 -23.26 -8.07 25.72
C VAL A 775 -21.89 -8.18 26.37
N ALA A 776 -21.73 -7.62 27.57
CA ALA A 776 -20.49 -7.71 28.34
C ALA A 776 -20.19 -9.18 28.71
N LEU A 777 -21.20 -9.96 29.11
CA LEU A 777 -21.06 -11.39 29.36
C LEU A 777 -20.59 -12.15 28.11
N VAL A 778 -21.22 -11.92 26.96
CA VAL A 778 -20.85 -12.55 25.69
C VAL A 778 -19.41 -12.19 25.29
N ARG A 779 -19.03 -10.90 25.37
CA ARG A 779 -17.66 -10.44 25.08
C ARG A 779 -16.63 -11.08 26.01
N ARG A 780 -16.94 -11.23 27.30
CA ARG A 780 -16.05 -11.91 28.27
C ARG A 780 -15.92 -13.40 28.00
N ALA A 781 -16.95 -14.04 27.46
CA ALA A 781 -16.93 -15.45 27.06
C ALA A 781 -16.20 -15.71 25.74
N TYR A 782 -16.04 -14.72 24.86
CA TYR A 782 -15.38 -14.88 23.55
C TYR A 782 -13.94 -15.39 23.65
N PRO A 783 -13.04 -14.77 24.45
CA PRO A 783 -11.69 -15.29 24.67
C PRO A 783 -11.67 -16.67 25.33
N LEU A 784 -12.71 -17.02 26.11
CA LEU A 784 -12.83 -18.30 26.82
C LEU A 784 -13.29 -19.45 25.90
N GLY A 785 -13.51 -19.19 24.61
CA GLY A 785 -13.80 -20.23 23.60
C GLY A 785 -15.14 -20.06 22.88
N LEU A 786 -16.04 -19.19 23.35
CA LEU A 786 -17.35 -18.97 22.70
C LEU A 786 -17.18 -18.50 21.25
N HIS A 787 -16.20 -17.63 20.97
CA HIS A 787 -15.93 -17.18 19.60
C HIS A 787 -15.60 -18.35 18.69
N ARG A 788 -14.76 -19.29 19.13
CA ARG A 788 -14.35 -20.48 18.36
C ARG A 788 -15.52 -21.44 18.12
N VAL A 789 -16.39 -21.62 19.12
CA VAL A 789 -17.59 -22.45 18.99
C VAL A 789 -18.52 -21.85 17.94
N LEU A 790 -18.82 -20.54 18.03
CA LEU A 790 -19.65 -19.86 17.04
C LEU A 790 -19.01 -19.84 15.65
N ASP A 791 -17.71 -19.61 15.54
CA ASP A 791 -16.97 -19.69 14.26
C ASP A 791 -17.15 -21.09 13.61
N THR A 792 -16.98 -22.14 14.41
CA THR A 792 -17.10 -23.53 13.94
C THR A 792 -18.54 -23.87 13.56
N LEU A 793 -19.54 -23.42 14.32
CA LEU A 793 -20.95 -23.63 14.01
C LEU A 793 -21.34 -22.84 12.76
N GLY A 794 -21.07 -21.54 12.73
CA GLY A 794 -21.38 -20.66 11.62
C GLY A 794 -20.79 -21.12 10.29
N THR A 795 -19.57 -21.65 10.29
CA THR A 795 -18.92 -22.20 9.08
C THR A 795 -19.49 -23.55 8.63
N ARG A 796 -20.10 -24.35 9.53
CA ARG A 796 -20.68 -25.66 9.20
C ARG A 796 -22.15 -25.62 8.86
N VAL A 797 -22.94 -24.82 9.57
CA VAL A 797 -24.41 -24.83 9.48
C VAL A 797 -25.01 -23.52 8.95
N GLY A 798 -24.20 -22.45 8.84
CA GLY A 798 -24.67 -21.14 8.39
C GLY A 798 -25.09 -21.11 6.92
N PRO A 799 -25.83 -20.07 6.49
CA PRO A 799 -26.24 -19.86 5.10
C PRO A 799 -25.08 -19.98 4.09
N ALA A 800 -23.89 -19.43 4.40
CA ALA A 800 -22.72 -19.57 3.53
C ALA A 800 -22.20 -21.03 3.39
N ALA A 801 -22.42 -21.89 4.39
CA ALA A 801 -22.11 -23.32 4.28
C ALA A 801 -23.03 -24.01 3.26
N ARG A 802 -24.27 -23.52 3.10
CA ARG A 802 -25.24 -23.96 2.09
C ARG A 802 -24.97 -23.34 0.71
N ALA A 803 -24.42 -22.11 0.69
CA ALA A 803 -24.07 -21.35 -0.51
C ALA A 803 -22.84 -21.88 -1.27
N ARG A 804 -22.01 -22.75 -0.68
CA ARG A 804 -20.90 -23.43 -1.39
C ARG A 804 -21.32 -24.26 -2.60
N ARG A 805 -22.64 -24.39 -2.85
CA ARG A 805 -23.26 -25.07 -3.98
C ARG A 805 -24.07 -24.14 -4.90
N ALA A 806 -24.09 -22.83 -4.65
CA ALA A 806 -24.80 -21.89 -5.51
C ALA A 806 -23.96 -21.58 -6.76
N PRO A 807 -24.59 -21.53 -7.96
CA PRO A 807 -23.93 -21.04 -9.16
C PRO A 807 -23.52 -19.57 -8.98
N GLU A 808 -22.55 -19.14 -9.80
CA GLU A 808 -22.07 -17.76 -9.78
C GLU A 808 -23.21 -16.76 -10.00
N PRO A 809 -23.14 -15.56 -9.39
CA PRO A 809 -24.01 -14.45 -9.75
C PRO A 809 -23.92 -14.18 -11.25
N THR A 810 -24.98 -14.42 -12.02
CA THR A 810 -25.07 -13.94 -13.40
C THR A 810 -25.05 -12.42 -13.41
N GLU A 811 -24.55 -11.80 -14.49
CA GLU A 811 -24.68 -10.36 -14.65
C GLU A 811 -26.16 -9.95 -14.49
N PRO A 812 -26.45 -8.92 -13.68
CA PRO A 812 -27.82 -8.52 -13.45
C PRO A 812 -28.38 -7.82 -14.67
N ALA A 813 -29.67 -8.05 -14.96
CA ALA A 813 -30.41 -7.14 -15.81
C ALA A 813 -30.57 -5.80 -15.08
N VAL A 814 -30.07 -4.71 -15.67
CA VAL A 814 -30.24 -3.36 -15.12
C VAL A 814 -31.44 -2.71 -15.81
N HIS A 815 -32.48 -2.42 -15.04
CA HIS A 815 -33.67 -1.71 -15.49
C HIS A 815 -33.66 -0.28 -14.97
N ALA A 816 -33.99 0.68 -15.83
CA ALA A 816 -34.06 2.10 -15.51
C ALA A 816 -35.51 2.58 -15.63
N PRO A 817 -36.36 2.36 -14.60
CA PRO A 817 -37.74 2.80 -14.63
C PRO A 817 -37.85 4.32 -14.77
N THR A 818 -38.96 4.76 -15.34
CA THR A 818 -39.24 6.19 -15.59
C THR A 818 -40.10 6.82 -14.49
N ASP A 819 -40.84 6.01 -13.73
CA ASP A 819 -41.64 6.44 -12.58
C ASP A 819 -41.48 5.52 -11.35
N VAL A 820 -42.04 5.95 -10.21
CA VAL A 820 -41.93 5.23 -8.94
C VAL A 820 -42.76 3.94 -8.93
N ALA A 821 -43.90 3.90 -9.62
CA ALA A 821 -44.77 2.74 -9.62
C ALA A 821 -44.12 1.58 -10.39
N GLU A 822 -43.49 1.87 -11.52
CA GLU A 822 -42.69 0.93 -12.29
C GLU A 822 -41.51 0.40 -11.45
N ALA A 823 -40.80 1.29 -10.75
CA ALA A 823 -39.70 0.90 -9.86
C ALA A 823 -40.17 -0.06 -8.76
N VAL A 824 -41.27 0.26 -8.06
CA VAL A 824 -41.87 -0.61 -7.04
C VAL A 824 -42.30 -1.96 -7.62
N GLY A 825 -42.87 -1.97 -8.83
CA GLY A 825 -43.25 -3.21 -9.53
C GLY A 825 -42.06 -4.13 -9.79
N LEU A 826 -40.95 -3.57 -10.28
CA LEU A 826 -39.70 -4.32 -10.51
C LEU A 826 -39.10 -4.85 -9.20
N LEU A 827 -39.17 -4.08 -8.11
CA LEU A 827 -38.70 -4.52 -6.79
C LEU A 827 -39.58 -5.63 -6.21
N ALA A 828 -40.90 -5.55 -6.38
CA ALA A 828 -41.83 -6.61 -5.97
C ALA A 828 -41.56 -7.93 -6.70
N GLY A 829 -40.99 -7.88 -7.91
CA GLY A 829 -40.49 -9.04 -8.65
C GLY A 829 -39.15 -9.61 -8.18
N GLY A 830 -38.58 -9.13 -7.06
CA GLY A 830 -37.30 -9.56 -6.52
C GLY A 830 -36.10 -8.74 -7.01
N GLY A 831 -36.33 -7.54 -7.55
CA GLY A 831 -35.29 -6.59 -7.90
C GLY A 831 -34.62 -5.94 -6.69
N GLN A 832 -33.42 -5.38 -6.88
CA GLN A 832 -32.69 -4.61 -5.88
C GLN A 832 -32.45 -3.18 -6.38
N VAL A 833 -32.71 -2.18 -5.54
CA VAL A 833 -32.52 -0.76 -5.88
C VAL A 833 -31.03 -0.46 -6.14
N LEU A 834 -30.76 0.29 -7.20
CA LEU A 834 -29.48 0.93 -7.51
C LEU A 834 -29.65 2.45 -7.47
N GLY A 835 -29.54 3.05 -6.28
CA GLY A 835 -29.64 4.51 -6.07
C GLY A 835 -28.31 5.24 -6.28
N GLY A 836 -27.63 4.98 -7.39
CA GLY A 836 -26.30 5.56 -7.67
C GLY A 836 -25.15 5.04 -6.79
N ALA A 837 -25.42 4.05 -5.93
CA ALA A 837 -24.45 3.46 -5.02
C ALA A 837 -23.70 2.30 -5.68
N THR A 838 -22.37 2.42 -5.81
CA THR A 838 -21.49 1.37 -6.39
C THR A 838 -21.24 0.21 -5.44
N ASP A 839 -21.55 0.34 -4.15
CA ASP A 839 -21.35 -0.73 -3.17
C ASP A 839 -22.33 -1.89 -3.35
N ALA A 840 -23.54 -1.66 -3.87
CA ALA A 840 -24.47 -2.73 -4.20
C ALA A 840 -23.87 -3.73 -5.21
N LEU A 841 -23.19 -3.24 -6.25
CA LEU A 841 -22.50 -4.10 -7.23
C LEU A 841 -21.36 -4.91 -6.61
N VAL A 842 -20.60 -4.28 -5.70
CA VAL A 842 -19.47 -4.92 -5.00
C VAL A 842 -19.96 -5.97 -4.00
N GLU A 843 -21.02 -5.68 -3.24
CA GLU A 843 -21.57 -6.62 -2.26
C GLU A 843 -22.30 -7.79 -2.93
N ARG A 844 -22.95 -7.59 -4.10
CA ARG A 844 -23.60 -8.67 -4.86
C ARG A 844 -22.66 -9.83 -5.17
N ARG A 845 -21.41 -9.56 -5.57
CA ARG A 845 -20.41 -10.61 -5.82
C ARG A 845 -20.12 -11.50 -4.60
N ARG A 846 -20.53 -11.06 -3.41
CA ARG A 846 -20.24 -11.70 -2.12
C ARG A 846 -21.48 -12.28 -1.46
N GLU A 847 -22.65 -12.12 -2.06
CA GLU A 847 -23.92 -12.65 -1.57
C GLU A 847 -24.17 -14.06 -2.13
N PRO A 848 -24.75 -14.98 -1.35
CA PRO A 848 -25.07 -16.34 -1.79
C PRO A 848 -26.00 -16.46 -3.01
N ALA A 849 -26.92 -15.51 -3.17
CA ALA A 849 -27.96 -15.50 -4.21
C ALA A 849 -28.37 -14.04 -4.46
N PRO A 850 -27.54 -13.26 -5.16
CA PRO A 850 -27.66 -11.81 -5.21
C PRO A 850 -28.64 -11.34 -6.27
N ALA A 851 -29.94 -11.16 -6.03
CA ALA A 851 -30.99 -10.70 -6.98
C ALA A 851 -30.81 -11.11 -8.49
N PRO A 852 -31.74 -10.86 -9.39
CA PRO A 852 -31.42 -10.97 -10.84
C PRO A 852 -31.54 -9.63 -11.55
N VAL A 853 -32.24 -8.69 -10.92
CA VAL A 853 -32.59 -7.38 -11.47
C VAL A 853 -32.02 -6.29 -10.58
N LEU A 854 -31.37 -5.29 -11.19
CA LEU A 854 -31.07 -4.01 -10.56
C LEU A 854 -32.03 -2.96 -11.07
N VAL A 855 -32.64 -2.21 -10.15
CA VAL A 855 -33.59 -1.14 -10.46
C VAL A 855 -32.89 0.20 -10.24
N SER A 856 -32.38 0.80 -11.32
CA SER A 856 -31.72 2.10 -11.28
C SER A 856 -32.76 3.21 -11.21
N VAL A 857 -32.90 3.81 -10.03
CA VAL A 857 -33.84 4.92 -9.82
C VAL A 857 -33.33 6.26 -10.36
N ALA A 858 -32.14 6.28 -10.97
CA ALA A 858 -31.52 7.49 -11.50
C ALA A 858 -32.30 8.14 -12.65
N ALA A 859 -33.11 7.36 -13.39
CA ALA A 859 -33.93 7.83 -14.51
C ALA A 859 -35.30 8.40 -14.08
N VAL A 860 -35.70 8.19 -12.82
CA VAL A 860 -36.98 8.68 -12.29
C VAL A 860 -36.84 10.17 -11.96
N THR A 861 -37.17 11.04 -12.90
CA THR A 861 -37.00 12.51 -12.77
C THR A 861 -37.76 13.10 -11.58
N ALA A 862 -38.90 12.52 -11.20
CA ALA A 862 -39.66 12.92 -10.02
C ALA A 862 -38.87 12.79 -8.71
N LEU A 863 -37.91 11.86 -8.65
CA LEU A 863 -37.05 11.64 -7.48
C LEU A 863 -35.82 12.57 -7.43
N ARG A 864 -35.57 13.37 -8.47
CA ARG A 864 -34.44 14.32 -8.53
C ARG A 864 -34.80 15.74 -8.10
N ARG A 865 -36.03 15.96 -7.63
CA ARG A 865 -36.49 17.29 -7.24
C ARG A 865 -35.93 17.67 -5.87
N LEU A 866 -35.39 18.88 -5.78
CA LEU A 866 -35.03 19.53 -4.53
C LEU A 866 -35.77 20.87 -4.53
N GLU A 867 -36.76 21.00 -3.65
CA GLU A 867 -37.69 22.14 -3.67
C GLU A 867 -37.94 22.66 -2.25
N ARG A 868 -37.89 23.98 -2.10
CA ARG A 868 -38.35 24.67 -0.90
C ARG A 868 -39.82 25.07 -1.08
N THR A 869 -40.70 24.50 -0.28
CA THR A 869 -42.14 24.81 -0.29
C THR A 869 -42.47 25.65 0.92
N GLY A 870 -42.56 26.98 0.72
CA GLY A 870 -42.71 27.93 1.83
C GLY A 870 -41.52 27.86 2.79
N THR A 871 -41.76 27.37 4.01
CA THR A 871 -40.73 27.23 5.04
C THR A 871 -40.20 25.81 5.18
N GLU A 872 -40.62 24.86 4.35
CA GLU A 872 -40.16 23.46 4.38
C GLU A 872 -39.24 23.13 3.21
N LEU A 873 -38.31 22.19 3.40
CA LEU A 873 -37.39 21.73 2.37
C LEU A 873 -37.64 20.25 2.07
N ARG A 874 -37.96 19.95 0.81
CA ARG A 874 -38.13 18.59 0.30
C ARG A 874 -36.97 18.21 -0.61
N ILE A 875 -36.35 17.06 -0.31
CA ILE A 875 -35.19 16.54 -1.03
C ILE A 875 -35.54 15.17 -1.61
N GLY A 876 -35.58 15.06 -2.93
CA GLY A 876 -35.85 13.80 -3.63
C GLY A 876 -34.76 12.76 -3.44
N ALA A 877 -35.14 11.48 -3.44
CA ALA A 877 -34.24 10.35 -3.21
C ALA A 877 -33.09 10.20 -4.23
N ALA A 878 -33.30 10.65 -5.46
CA ALA A 878 -32.34 10.57 -6.56
C ALA A 878 -31.53 11.86 -6.75
N VAL A 879 -31.76 12.90 -5.92
CA VAL A 879 -30.86 14.06 -5.84
C VAL A 879 -29.46 13.56 -5.53
N THR A 880 -28.49 13.97 -6.34
CA THR A 880 -27.09 13.59 -6.17
C THR A 880 -26.46 14.35 -5.01
N LEU A 881 -25.38 13.81 -4.45
CA LEU A 881 -24.65 14.51 -3.37
C LEU A 881 -24.01 15.81 -3.86
N ALA A 882 -23.69 15.92 -5.15
CA ALA A 882 -23.22 17.16 -5.77
C ALA A 882 -24.33 18.21 -5.83
N GLU A 883 -25.50 17.86 -6.39
CA GLU A 883 -26.67 18.75 -6.43
C GLU A 883 -27.08 19.21 -5.02
N LEU A 884 -27.05 18.28 -4.05
CA LEU A 884 -27.32 18.60 -2.64
C LEU A 884 -26.33 19.61 -2.06
N ALA A 885 -25.05 19.49 -2.40
CA ALA A 885 -24.00 20.38 -1.88
C ALA A 885 -24.06 21.78 -2.51
N GLU A 886 -24.55 21.91 -3.73
CA GLU A 886 -24.59 23.18 -4.47
C GLU A 886 -25.88 23.97 -4.25
N HIS A 887 -26.94 23.34 -3.75
CA HIS A 887 -28.24 23.99 -3.63
C HIS A 887 -28.30 25.03 -2.49
N PRO A 888 -28.73 26.28 -2.75
CA PRO A 888 -28.65 27.38 -1.78
C PRO A 888 -29.56 27.22 -0.55
N ASP A 889 -30.71 26.56 -0.72
CA ASP A 889 -31.64 26.31 0.40
C ASP A 889 -31.24 25.16 1.33
N VAL A 890 -30.16 24.43 1.02
CA VAL A 890 -29.71 23.30 1.83
C VAL A 890 -28.95 23.79 3.07
N PRO A 891 -29.27 23.31 4.28
CA PRO A 891 -28.56 23.68 5.51
C PRO A 891 -27.05 23.43 5.41
N ALA A 892 -26.25 24.32 6.01
CA ALA A 892 -24.79 24.28 5.93
C ALA A 892 -24.21 22.91 6.32
N ALA A 893 -24.62 22.35 7.46
CA ALA A 893 -24.16 21.04 7.89
C ALA A 893 -24.44 19.91 6.87
N LEU A 894 -25.56 19.98 6.14
CA LEU A 894 -25.93 18.96 5.17
C LEU A 894 -25.09 19.08 3.89
N ARG A 895 -24.82 20.32 3.45
CA ARG A 895 -23.86 20.61 2.38
C ARG A 895 -22.45 20.16 2.75
N ASP A 896 -21.98 20.49 3.95
CA ASP A 896 -20.63 20.14 4.42
C ASP A 896 -20.47 18.63 4.52
N ALA A 897 -21.48 17.93 5.06
CA ALA A 897 -21.49 16.47 5.05
C ALA A 897 -21.42 15.91 3.63
N ALA A 898 -22.24 16.42 2.70
CA ALA A 898 -22.21 16.02 1.29
C ALA A 898 -20.82 16.19 0.66
N LEU A 899 -20.14 17.33 0.90
CA LEU A 899 -18.80 17.62 0.36
C LEU A 899 -17.70 16.69 0.92
N THR A 900 -17.87 16.18 2.14
CA THR A 900 -16.90 15.25 2.76
C THR A 900 -17.07 13.78 2.35
N ILE A 901 -18.12 13.45 1.60
CA ILE A 901 -18.40 12.08 1.15
C ILE A 901 -17.70 11.83 -0.19
N ALA A 902 -16.84 10.80 -0.24
CA ALA A 902 -16.20 10.28 -1.45
C ALA A 902 -15.45 11.33 -2.31
N SER A 903 -15.13 10.99 -3.55
CA SER A 903 -14.54 11.92 -4.52
C SER A 903 -15.62 12.71 -5.27
N PRO A 904 -15.28 13.84 -5.91
CA PRO A 904 -16.23 14.59 -6.75
C PRO A 904 -16.94 13.71 -7.79
N GLN A 905 -16.22 12.81 -8.46
CA GLN A 905 -16.80 11.91 -9.47
C GLN A 905 -17.85 10.96 -8.87
N VAL A 906 -17.61 10.46 -7.65
CA VAL A 906 -18.57 9.61 -6.96
C VAL A 906 -19.78 10.42 -6.50
N ARG A 907 -19.61 11.66 -6.03
CA ARG A 907 -20.72 12.53 -5.60
C ARG A 907 -21.68 12.90 -6.73
N ASN A 908 -21.19 12.98 -7.97
CA ASN A 908 -22.02 13.23 -9.15
C ASN A 908 -22.95 12.05 -9.48
N ALA A 909 -22.67 10.86 -8.96
CA ALA A 909 -23.51 9.67 -9.19
C ALA A 909 -24.25 9.21 -7.93
N ALA A 910 -23.64 9.37 -6.75
CA ALA A 910 -24.22 8.96 -5.48
C ALA A 910 -25.43 9.83 -5.13
N THR A 911 -26.54 9.22 -4.73
CA THR A 911 -27.77 9.95 -4.37
C THR A 911 -28.00 10.01 -2.86
N VAL A 912 -28.93 10.87 -2.42
CA VAL A 912 -29.37 10.97 -1.03
C VAL A 912 -29.86 9.62 -0.51
N ALA A 913 -30.79 8.95 -1.22
CA ALA A 913 -31.26 7.64 -0.80
C ALA A 913 -30.14 6.60 -0.83
N GLY A 914 -29.30 6.61 -1.88
CA GLY A 914 -28.13 5.73 -1.97
C GLY A 914 -27.20 5.86 -0.77
N ASN A 915 -27.01 7.08 -0.26
CA ASN A 915 -26.23 7.32 0.97
C ASN A 915 -26.93 6.78 2.23
N LEU A 916 -28.24 6.96 2.35
CA LEU A 916 -29.01 6.49 3.50
C LEU A 916 -29.06 4.95 3.58
N VAL A 917 -29.12 4.25 2.44
CA VAL A 917 -29.22 2.78 2.38
C VAL A 917 -27.89 2.05 2.18
N GLN A 918 -26.78 2.74 2.44
CA GLN A 918 -25.44 2.17 2.29
C GLN A 918 -25.21 0.87 3.08
N ALA A 919 -24.40 -0.01 2.49
CA ALA A 919 -23.98 -1.23 3.17
C ALA A 919 -23.04 -0.97 4.37
N LYS A 920 -22.99 -1.95 5.28
CA LYS A 920 -22.19 -1.91 6.52
C LYS A 920 -20.69 -1.79 6.21
N ARG A 921 -19.98 -0.88 6.88
CA ARG A 921 -18.54 -0.61 6.63
C ARG A 921 -17.55 -1.44 7.45
N CYS A 922 -18.07 -2.38 8.25
CA CYS A 922 -17.23 -3.32 9.01
C CYS A 922 -16.37 -4.16 8.05
N TRP A 923 -15.04 -4.11 8.19
CA TRP A 923 -14.15 -4.83 7.28
C TRP A 923 -14.36 -6.34 7.31
N PHE A 924 -14.84 -6.93 8.42
CA PHE A 924 -15.14 -8.37 8.46
C PHE A 924 -16.37 -8.71 7.63
N PHE A 925 -17.40 -7.85 7.69
CA PHE A 925 -18.59 -8.02 6.89
C PHE A 925 -18.26 -7.93 5.40
N ARG A 926 -17.44 -6.96 5.00
CA ARG A 926 -17.12 -6.73 3.59
C ARG A 926 -16.13 -7.75 3.06
N ASN A 927 -15.09 -8.08 3.79
CA ASN A 927 -14.03 -8.97 3.31
C ASN A 927 -14.34 -10.46 3.58
N GLY A 928 -15.59 -10.86 3.37
CA GLY A 928 -16.00 -12.27 3.26
C GLY A 928 -15.85 -13.12 4.52
N PHE A 929 -15.80 -12.53 5.72
CA PHE A 929 -15.83 -13.33 6.95
C PHE A 929 -17.24 -13.87 7.20
N ALA A 930 -17.31 -15.07 7.78
CA ALA A 930 -18.52 -15.76 8.19
C ALA A 930 -19.16 -15.11 9.45
N CYS A 931 -19.30 -13.78 9.48
CA CYS A 931 -19.70 -13.02 10.65
C CYS A 931 -21.21 -13.10 10.94
N TYR A 932 -21.60 -12.70 12.15
CA TYR A 932 -23.00 -12.67 12.61
C TYR A 932 -23.99 -12.06 11.61
N LYS A 933 -23.63 -10.95 10.96
CA LYS A 933 -24.53 -10.28 10.01
C LYS A 933 -24.66 -11.01 8.66
N ARG A 934 -23.67 -11.82 8.30
CA ARG A 934 -23.66 -12.57 7.03
C ARG A 934 -24.25 -13.97 7.19
N ASN A 935 -23.96 -14.63 8.32
CA ASN A 935 -24.30 -16.03 8.55
C ASN A 935 -25.29 -16.28 9.70
N GLY A 936 -25.85 -15.21 10.26
CA GLY A 936 -26.88 -15.29 11.28
C GLY A 936 -26.36 -15.60 12.68
N PRO A 937 -27.27 -15.99 13.60
CA PRO A 937 -27.01 -16.03 15.04
C PRO A 937 -26.06 -17.14 15.50
N THR A 938 -25.67 -18.07 14.63
CA THR A 938 -24.65 -19.07 14.95
C THR A 938 -23.23 -18.58 14.72
N SER A 939 -23.04 -17.39 14.11
CA SER A 939 -21.72 -16.82 13.82
C SER A 939 -21.28 -15.76 14.83
N PRO A 940 -19.96 -15.60 15.06
CA PRO A 940 -19.44 -14.58 15.96
C PRO A 940 -19.37 -13.21 15.28
N CYS A 941 -19.17 -12.17 16.08
CA CYS A 941 -18.68 -10.90 15.56
C CYS A 941 -17.15 -10.84 15.72
N TYR A 942 -16.43 -10.92 14.60
CA TYR A 942 -14.95 -10.92 14.59
C TYR A 942 -14.34 -9.64 15.17
N ALA A 943 -15.03 -8.51 15.10
CA ALA A 943 -14.55 -7.24 15.67
C ALA A 943 -14.35 -7.28 17.19
N VAL A 944 -14.98 -8.22 17.91
CA VAL A 944 -14.81 -8.31 19.36
C VAL A 944 -13.40 -8.74 19.76
N LEU A 945 -12.77 -9.64 18.99
CA LEU A 945 -11.42 -10.14 19.27
C LEU A 945 -10.37 -9.63 18.28
N GLY A 946 -10.79 -9.30 17.06
CA GLY A 946 -9.90 -8.75 16.05
C GLY A 946 -9.77 -7.24 16.14
N ASP A 947 -9.19 -6.64 15.10
CA ASP A 947 -9.06 -5.20 15.06
C ASP A 947 -10.47 -4.54 15.10
N HIS A 948 -10.58 -3.36 15.70
CA HIS A 948 -11.83 -2.63 15.81
C HIS A 948 -11.65 -1.12 15.94
N ARG A 949 -10.43 -0.63 15.73
CA ARG A 949 -10.03 0.76 16.03
C ARG A 949 -10.90 1.82 15.37
N PHE A 950 -11.30 1.62 14.10
CA PHE A 950 -11.94 2.67 13.30
C PHE A 950 -13.45 2.47 13.10
N GLN A 951 -13.85 1.51 12.26
CA GLN A 951 -15.22 1.40 11.71
C GLN A 951 -16.21 0.65 12.62
N HIS A 952 -16.05 0.75 13.95
CA HIS A 952 -16.85 -0.01 14.92
C HIS A 952 -17.43 0.86 16.05
N ALA A 953 -18.55 0.42 16.59
CA ALA A 953 -19.32 1.13 17.61
C ALA A 953 -18.55 1.21 18.92
N ALA A 954 -18.54 2.40 19.50
CA ALA A 954 -18.09 2.66 20.87
C ALA A 954 -19.28 2.96 21.80
N VAL A 955 -20.43 3.34 21.25
CA VAL A 955 -21.67 3.65 21.98
C VAL A 955 -22.78 2.68 21.57
N ASP A 956 -23.59 2.26 22.56
CA ASP A 956 -24.75 1.35 22.38
C ASP A 956 -24.47 0.10 21.53
N ALA A 957 -23.24 -0.39 21.63
CA ALA A 957 -22.76 -1.50 20.85
C ALA A 957 -23.57 -2.79 21.07
N HIS A 958 -24.00 -3.42 19.98
CA HIS A 958 -24.81 -4.65 19.99
C HIS A 958 -23.92 -5.90 19.99
N ARG A 959 -24.49 -7.09 19.71
CA ARG A 959 -23.73 -8.28 19.31
C ARG A 959 -22.86 -8.02 18.07
N CYS A 960 -23.37 -7.22 17.13
CA CYS A 960 -22.61 -6.72 15.99
C CYS A 960 -22.05 -5.33 16.34
N GLN A 961 -20.78 -5.13 16.01
CA GLN A 961 -20.04 -3.91 16.34
C GLN A 961 -20.00 -2.91 15.18
N ALA A 962 -20.72 -3.14 14.08
CA ALA A 962 -20.75 -2.18 12.97
C ALA A 962 -21.48 -0.90 13.39
N VAL A 963 -21.18 0.19 12.69
CA VAL A 963 -21.79 1.51 12.89
C VAL A 963 -22.75 1.82 11.74
N THR A 964 -23.60 2.84 11.93
CA THR A 964 -24.31 3.44 10.79
C THR A 964 -23.30 4.07 9.84
N PRO A 965 -23.35 3.77 8.54
CA PRO A 965 -22.34 4.24 7.59
C PRO A 965 -22.63 5.62 6.99
N SER A 966 -23.82 6.18 7.22
CA SER A 966 -24.30 7.39 6.55
C SER A 966 -23.98 8.66 7.34
N ASP A 967 -23.13 9.52 6.77
CA ASP A 967 -22.91 10.87 7.27
C ASP A 967 -24.18 11.74 7.11
N LEU A 968 -24.93 11.58 6.02
CA LEU A 968 -26.20 12.30 5.83
C LEU A 968 -27.22 11.96 6.92
N ALA A 969 -27.35 10.68 7.30
CA ALA A 969 -28.25 10.27 8.37
C ALA A 969 -27.94 10.97 9.70
N THR A 970 -26.66 11.23 9.97
CA THR A 970 -26.21 11.94 11.17
C THR A 970 -26.75 13.37 11.17
N VAL A 971 -26.58 14.10 10.08
CA VAL A 971 -27.06 15.48 9.93
C VAL A 971 -28.59 15.55 9.88
N LEU A 972 -29.22 14.68 9.10
CA LEU A 972 -30.68 14.65 8.97
C LEU A 972 -31.36 14.34 10.30
N THR A 973 -30.74 13.50 11.15
CA THR A 973 -31.21 13.26 12.52
C THR A 973 -31.09 14.51 13.40
N ALA A 974 -30.03 15.32 13.22
CA ALA A 974 -29.90 16.61 13.91
C ALA A 974 -30.93 17.64 13.44
N LEU A 975 -31.43 17.49 12.21
CA LEU A 975 -32.48 18.30 11.62
C LEU A 975 -33.89 17.76 11.89
N ASP A 976 -34.06 16.74 12.73
CA ASP A 976 -35.35 16.07 12.98
C ASP A 976 -36.12 15.74 11.67
N ALA A 977 -35.39 15.39 10.60
CA ALA A 977 -35.98 15.17 9.27
C ALA A 977 -36.89 13.93 9.23
N THR A 978 -37.79 13.88 8.25
CA THR A 978 -38.63 12.70 7.98
C THR A 978 -38.26 12.06 6.65
N VAL A 979 -38.36 10.73 6.56
CA VAL A 979 -38.13 9.96 5.34
C VAL A 979 -39.46 9.46 4.82
N GLU A 980 -39.70 9.69 3.53
CA GLU A 980 -40.82 9.13 2.80
C GLU A 980 -40.39 7.83 2.11
N ILE A 981 -41.18 6.77 2.33
CA ILE A 981 -40.97 5.44 1.78
C ILE A 981 -42.21 5.05 0.98
N THR A 982 -42.00 4.57 -0.24
CA THR A 982 -43.07 4.08 -1.11
C THR A 982 -42.85 2.60 -1.44
N GLY A 983 -43.92 1.82 -1.36
CA GLY A 983 -43.95 0.40 -1.74
C GLY A 983 -45.34 -0.03 -2.19
N PRO A 984 -45.61 -1.35 -2.32
CA PRO A 984 -46.88 -1.85 -2.85
C PRO A 984 -48.11 -1.45 -2.01
N GLY A 985 -47.92 -1.22 -0.71
CA GLY A 985 -48.97 -0.79 0.22
C GLY A 985 -49.23 0.72 0.24
N GLY A 986 -48.58 1.50 -0.63
CA GLY A 986 -48.66 2.96 -0.66
C GLY A 986 -47.43 3.65 -0.06
N THR A 987 -47.60 4.93 0.25
CA THR A 987 -46.54 5.80 0.79
C THR A 987 -46.71 5.99 2.29
N ARG A 988 -45.60 5.92 3.03
CA ARG A 988 -45.54 6.18 4.48
C ARG A 988 -44.36 7.07 4.82
N THR A 989 -44.51 7.86 5.88
CA THR A 989 -43.47 8.77 6.36
C THR A 989 -43.14 8.45 7.81
N LEU A 990 -41.86 8.55 8.18
CA LEU A 990 -41.39 8.36 9.55
C LEU A 990 -40.19 9.27 9.86
N PRO A 991 -39.90 9.56 11.14
CA PRO A 991 -38.68 10.24 11.52
C PRO A 991 -37.43 9.49 11.07
N ILE A 992 -36.41 10.19 10.57
CA ILE A 992 -35.13 9.60 10.16
C ILE A 992 -34.43 8.84 11.32
N ALA A 993 -34.67 9.29 12.56
CA ALA A 993 -34.14 8.61 13.75
C ALA A 993 -34.68 7.18 13.90
N ASP A 994 -35.88 6.91 13.39
CA ASP A 994 -36.54 5.61 13.44
C ASP A 994 -36.31 4.79 12.15
N PHE A 995 -35.66 5.39 11.14
CA PHE A 995 -35.35 4.71 9.88
C PHE A 995 -34.33 3.57 10.06
N TYR A 996 -33.38 3.74 11.00
CA TYR A 996 -32.36 2.73 11.29
C TYR A 996 -32.74 1.86 12.48
N THR A 997 -32.80 0.55 12.28
CA THR A 997 -33.15 -0.43 13.32
C THR A 997 -31.93 -1.09 13.97
N GLY A 998 -30.74 -0.85 13.40
CA GLY A 998 -29.51 -1.48 13.86
C GLY A 998 -28.30 -1.15 12.98
N PRO A 999 -27.19 -1.88 13.15
CA PRO A 999 -25.92 -1.63 12.47
C PRO A 999 -26.03 -1.68 10.95
N GLY A 1000 -26.26 -0.53 10.29
CA GLY A 1000 -26.52 -0.47 8.84
C GLY A 1000 -27.73 -1.32 8.44
N GLU A 1001 -28.79 -1.28 9.24
CA GLU A 1001 -30.09 -1.91 8.98
C GLU A 1001 -31.16 -0.83 9.00
N THR A 1002 -32.10 -0.91 8.05
CA THR A 1002 -33.19 0.05 7.89
C THR A 1002 -34.54 -0.63 8.11
N VAL A 1003 -35.61 0.17 8.20
CA VAL A 1003 -37.00 -0.33 8.26
C VAL A 1003 -37.57 -0.72 6.89
N LEU A 1004 -36.79 -0.64 5.81
CA LEU A 1004 -37.26 -0.92 4.44
C LEU A 1004 -37.60 -2.40 4.27
N ALA A 1005 -38.79 -2.68 3.75
CA ALA A 1005 -39.16 -3.98 3.24
C ALA A 1005 -38.58 -4.23 1.82
N ALA A 1006 -38.59 -5.48 1.36
CA ALA A 1006 -37.94 -5.89 0.11
C ALA A 1006 -38.44 -5.16 -1.16
N ALA A 1007 -39.68 -4.66 -1.16
CA ALA A 1007 -40.29 -3.93 -2.28
C ALA A 1007 -40.50 -2.43 -2.01
N GLU A 1008 -39.84 -1.89 -0.99
CA GLU A 1008 -39.92 -0.48 -0.63
C GLU A 1008 -38.67 0.27 -1.10
N LEU A 1009 -38.84 1.53 -1.49
CA LEU A 1009 -37.74 2.47 -1.72
C LEU A 1009 -38.00 3.81 -1.03
N VAL A 1010 -36.91 4.49 -0.67
CA VAL A 1010 -36.97 5.88 -0.21
C VAL A 1010 -37.28 6.76 -1.40
N THR A 1011 -38.29 7.63 -1.29
CA THR A 1011 -38.71 8.56 -2.37
C THR A 1011 -38.34 10.01 -2.07
N ALA A 1012 -38.36 10.44 -0.82
CA ALA A 1012 -37.98 11.78 -0.42
C ALA A 1012 -37.51 11.85 1.05
N VAL A 1013 -36.87 12.96 1.38
CA VAL A 1013 -36.55 13.40 2.74
C VAL A 1013 -37.09 14.82 2.91
N ASP A 1014 -37.87 15.04 3.96
CA ASP A 1014 -38.47 16.34 4.27
C ASP A 1014 -37.86 16.93 5.55
N ILE A 1015 -37.57 18.22 5.53
CA ILE A 1015 -37.05 18.98 6.67
C ILE A 1015 -38.05 20.11 6.98
N SER A 1016 -38.60 20.06 8.19
CA SER A 1016 -39.61 21.02 8.64
C SER A 1016 -39.05 22.43 8.82
N ALA A 1017 -39.94 23.41 8.76
CA ALA A 1017 -39.63 24.81 9.04
C ALA A 1017 -38.94 25.03 10.39
N ALA A 1018 -39.42 24.35 11.44
CA ALA A 1018 -38.87 24.46 12.79
C ALA A 1018 -37.45 23.88 12.90
N ALA A 1019 -37.03 23.00 11.99
CA ALA A 1019 -35.67 22.52 11.94
C ALA A 1019 -34.74 23.45 11.14
N LEU A 1020 -35.26 24.08 10.09
CA LEU A 1020 -34.49 24.99 9.22
C LEU A 1020 -34.11 26.31 9.89
N VAL A 1021 -34.77 26.70 10.99
CA VAL A 1021 -34.37 27.89 11.77
C VAL A 1021 -33.09 27.67 12.58
N ARG A 1022 -32.70 26.41 12.84
CA ARG A 1022 -31.51 26.09 13.63
C ARG A 1022 -30.26 26.42 12.83
N ARG A 1023 -29.27 27.02 13.50
CA ARG A 1023 -27.89 27.06 12.97
C ARG A 1023 -27.31 25.65 13.07
N THR A 1024 -26.57 25.23 12.05
CA THR A 1024 -26.04 23.86 11.98
C THR A 1024 -24.56 23.81 11.64
N ALA A 1025 -23.85 22.85 12.24
CA ALA A 1025 -22.46 22.53 11.93
C ALA A 1025 -22.28 21.00 11.84
N PHE A 1026 -21.35 20.57 11.00
CA PHE A 1026 -20.97 19.16 10.84
C PHE A 1026 -19.46 19.01 10.81
N THR A 1027 -18.93 18.14 11.66
CA THR A 1027 -17.50 17.83 11.74
C THR A 1027 -17.27 16.33 11.62
N LYS A 1028 -16.18 15.95 10.95
CA LYS A 1028 -15.88 14.56 10.61
C LYS A 1028 -14.40 14.26 10.77
N LEU A 1029 -14.11 13.15 11.44
CA LEU A 1029 -12.79 12.53 11.48
C LEU A 1029 -12.75 11.34 10.52
N ALA A 1030 -11.81 11.36 9.59
CA ALA A 1030 -11.49 10.24 8.71
C ALA A 1030 -9.98 10.14 8.49
N LEU A 1031 -9.48 8.96 8.08
CA LEU A 1031 -8.04 8.75 7.84
C LEU A 1031 -7.56 9.56 6.62
N TYR A 1032 -8.32 9.54 5.53
CA TYR A 1032 -8.06 10.35 4.34
C TYR A 1032 -9.32 11.05 3.83
N THR A 1033 -9.12 12.02 2.95
CA THR A 1033 -10.18 12.79 2.30
C THR A 1033 -11.07 11.87 1.49
N GLY A 1034 -12.39 11.98 1.67
CA GLY A 1034 -13.38 11.13 1.02
C GLY A 1034 -13.58 9.75 1.65
N ASP A 1035 -12.82 9.38 2.70
CA ASP A 1035 -13.06 8.14 3.46
C ASP A 1035 -14.39 8.19 4.23
N PHE A 1036 -14.84 7.01 4.66
CA PHE A 1036 -15.91 6.90 5.66
C PHE A 1036 -15.48 7.52 6.98
N ALA A 1037 -16.43 8.12 7.68
CA ALA A 1037 -16.19 8.65 9.01
C ALA A 1037 -15.70 7.54 9.95
N THR A 1038 -14.61 7.82 10.65
CA THR A 1038 -14.27 7.09 11.87
C THR A 1038 -15.15 7.57 13.02
N ALA A 1039 -15.40 8.87 13.08
CA ALA A 1039 -16.38 9.53 13.94
C ALA A 1039 -16.88 10.80 13.24
N SER A 1040 -18.13 11.18 13.45
CA SER A 1040 -18.67 12.46 12.99
C SER A 1040 -19.64 13.02 14.02
N VAL A 1041 -19.83 14.34 14.04
CA VAL A 1041 -20.78 15.03 14.91
C VAL A 1041 -21.55 16.05 14.09
N ALA A 1042 -22.86 16.05 14.23
CA ALA A 1042 -23.75 17.11 13.78
C ALA A 1042 -24.31 17.84 14.99
N LEU A 1043 -24.23 19.17 14.97
CA LEU A 1043 -24.77 20.06 15.99
C LEU A 1043 -25.79 20.99 15.32
N ALA A 1044 -27.01 21.04 15.85
CA ALA A 1044 -28.03 21.99 15.44
C ALA A 1044 -28.55 22.75 16.66
N VAL A 1045 -28.52 24.08 16.60
CA VAL A 1045 -28.86 24.97 17.73
C VAL A 1045 -29.77 26.10 17.27
N ASP A 1046 -30.88 26.27 17.96
CA ASP A 1046 -31.64 27.51 18.04
C ASP A 1046 -31.28 28.22 19.36
N ALA A 1047 -31.06 29.52 19.31
CA ALA A 1047 -30.64 30.31 20.47
C ALA A 1047 -31.44 31.61 20.54
N ASP A 1048 -31.77 32.04 21.75
CA ASP A 1048 -32.41 33.34 21.99
C ASP A 1048 -31.41 34.50 21.85
N GLU A 1049 -31.92 35.73 22.02
CA GLU A 1049 -31.13 36.97 21.92
C GLU A 1049 -29.99 37.04 22.96
N ASP A 1050 -30.13 36.35 24.11
CA ASP A 1050 -29.11 36.24 25.16
C ASP A 1050 -28.08 35.14 24.86
N GLY A 1051 -28.19 34.47 23.70
CA GLY A 1051 -27.34 33.36 23.29
C GLY A 1051 -27.65 32.05 24.02
N ARG A 1052 -28.77 31.95 24.72
CA ARG A 1052 -29.17 30.71 25.40
C ARG A 1052 -29.80 29.75 24.41
N TRP A 1053 -29.38 28.50 24.46
CA TRP A 1053 -29.82 27.47 23.53
C TRP A 1053 -31.25 27.01 23.88
N THR A 1054 -32.24 27.48 23.13
CA THR A 1054 -33.65 27.14 23.31
C THR A 1054 -33.96 25.74 22.78
N ASP A 1055 -33.33 25.36 21.66
CA ASP A 1055 -33.40 24.02 21.10
C ASP A 1055 -32.05 23.54 20.58
N VAL A 1056 -31.63 22.35 21.02
CA VAL A 1056 -30.32 21.78 20.68
C VAL A 1056 -30.46 20.32 20.27
N ARG A 1057 -29.70 19.93 19.24
CA ARG A 1057 -29.54 18.55 18.78
C ARG A 1057 -28.06 18.22 18.66
N ILE A 1058 -27.62 17.16 19.33
CA ILE A 1058 -26.25 16.67 19.29
C ILE A 1058 -26.28 15.24 18.81
N VAL A 1059 -25.82 14.99 17.58
CA VAL A 1059 -25.87 13.68 16.96
C VAL A 1059 -24.48 13.21 16.58
N ALA A 1060 -24.06 12.06 17.12
CA ALA A 1060 -22.82 11.42 16.73
C ALA A 1060 -23.05 10.33 15.68
N GLY A 1061 -22.34 10.45 14.56
CA GLY A 1061 -22.25 9.48 13.48
C GLY A 1061 -21.02 8.58 13.64
N ALA A 1062 -21.05 7.41 12.99
CA ALA A 1062 -19.98 6.40 13.04
C ALA A 1062 -19.52 5.99 14.46
N LEU A 1063 -20.31 6.28 15.51
CA LEU A 1063 -19.98 5.99 16.91
C LEU A 1063 -20.86 4.88 17.50
N ALA A 1064 -22.04 4.66 16.91
CA ALA A 1064 -23.06 3.72 17.37
C ALA A 1064 -23.72 2.96 16.19
N PRO A 1065 -24.49 1.89 16.45
CA PRO A 1065 -25.24 1.15 15.43
C PRO A 1065 -26.24 1.98 14.60
N THR A 1066 -26.84 2.98 15.23
CA THR A 1066 -27.77 3.98 14.66
C THR A 1066 -27.17 5.38 14.89
N PRO A 1067 -27.57 6.44 14.16
CA PRO A 1067 -27.18 7.80 14.49
C PRO A 1067 -27.54 8.10 15.96
N TRP A 1068 -26.55 8.43 16.78
CA TRP A 1068 -26.74 8.47 18.24
C TRP A 1068 -26.97 9.90 18.72
N ARG A 1069 -28.14 10.16 19.29
CA ARG A 1069 -28.48 11.43 19.91
C ARG A 1069 -28.03 11.47 21.37
N ALA A 1070 -27.21 12.45 21.72
CA ALA A 1070 -26.77 12.69 23.10
C ALA A 1070 -27.83 13.48 23.88
N ARG A 1071 -28.98 12.83 24.11
CA ARG A 1071 -30.16 13.46 24.73
C ARG A 1071 -29.90 13.98 26.15
N GLY A 1072 -29.01 13.33 26.90
CA GLY A 1072 -28.62 13.79 28.23
C GLY A 1072 -27.85 15.11 28.16
N ALA A 1073 -26.94 15.23 27.20
CA ALA A 1073 -26.23 16.48 26.94
C ALA A 1073 -27.17 17.58 26.41
N GLU A 1074 -28.06 17.25 25.46
CA GLU A 1074 -29.09 18.17 24.94
C GLU A 1074 -29.94 18.76 26.08
N GLN A 1075 -30.40 17.91 27.01
CA GLN A 1075 -31.20 18.35 28.15
C GLN A 1075 -30.42 19.24 29.12
N ALA A 1076 -29.13 18.95 29.35
CA ALA A 1076 -28.29 19.71 30.26
C ALA A 1076 -27.94 21.11 29.73
N LEU A 1077 -27.88 21.27 28.41
CA LEU A 1077 -27.48 22.52 27.75
C LEU A 1077 -28.67 23.43 27.39
N ARG A 1078 -29.89 22.86 27.29
CA ARG A 1078 -31.10 23.63 26.98
C ARG A 1078 -31.36 24.71 28.03
N GLY A 1079 -31.66 25.92 27.58
CA GLY A 1079 -31.91 27.11 28.40
C GLY A 1079 -30.65 27.77 28.96
N THR A 1080 -29.46 27.30 28.57
CA THR A 1080 -28.16 27.86 28.99
C THR A 1080 -27.46 28.54 27.82
N ALA A 1081 -26.53 29.46 28.09
CA ALA A 1081 -25.57 29.96 27.10
C ALA A 1081 -24.21 29.27 27.36
N PRO A 1082 -24.01 28.03 26.89
CA PRO A 1082 -22.91 27.20 27.37
C PRO A 1082 -21.58 27.63 26.78
N SER A 1083 -20.56 27.72 27.62
CA SER A 1083 -19.16 27.73 27.18
C SER A 1083 -18.76 26.40 26.56
N LEU A 1084 -17.68 26.40 25.76
CA LEU A 1084 -17.11 25.19 25.16
C LEU A 1084 -16.85 24.09 26.20
N ALA A 1085 -16.32 24.46 27.37
CA ALA A 1085 -16.07 23.53 28.48
C ALA A 1085 -17.35 22.92 29.04
N GLN A 1086 -18.45 23.68 29.12
CA GLN A 1086 -19.75 23.16 29.57
C GLN A 1086 -20.36 22.21 28.53
N VAL A 1087 -20.25 22.52 27.24
CA VAL A 1087 -20.67 21.62 26.15
C VAL A 1087 -19.90 20.31 26.23
N ARG A 1088 -18.58 20.38 26.35
CA ARG A 1088 -17.69 19.22 26.50
C ARG A 1088 -18.07 18.37 27.71
N ALA A 1089 -18.22 18.99 28.89
CA ALA A 1089 -18.56 18.28 30.12
C ALA A 1089 -19.93 17.58 30.06
N ALA A 1090 -20.94 18.25 29.48
CA ALA A 1090 -22.27 17.67 29.31
C ALA A 1090 -22.23 16.45 28.36
N PHE A 1091 -21.48 16.54 27.27
CA PHE A 1091 -21.32 15.45 26.31
C PHE A 1091 -20.53 14.28 26.90
N ASP A 1092 -19.43 14.54 27.61
CA ASP A 1092 -18.63 13.51 28.28
C ASP A 1092 -19.45 12.75 29.34
N ALA A 1093 -20.29 13.44 30.10
CA ALA A 1093 -21.19 12.80 31.05
C ALA A 1093 -22.18 11.83 30.37
N ASP A 1094 -22.68 12.20 29.19
CA ASP A 1094 -23.59 11.35 28.41
C ASP A 1094 -22.86 10.18 27.77
N LEU A 1095 -21.69 10.42 27.16
CA LEU A 1095 -20.81 9.37 26.64
C LEU A 1095 -20.46 8.35 27.73
N ASP A 1096 -20.05 8.78 28.92
CA ASP A 1096 -19.64 7.86 29.98
C ASP A 1096 -20.79 6.95 30.46
N ARG A 1097 -22.03 7.44 30.38
CA ARG A 1097 -23.25 6.67 30.66
C ARG A 1097 -23.47 5.58 29.61
N HIS A 1098 -23.34 5.90 28.33
CA HIS A 1098 -23.75 5.03 27.21
C HIS A 1098 -22.62 4.23 26.52
N ALA A 1099 -21.37 4.68 26.61
CA ALA A 1099 -20.26 4.17 25.79
C ALA A 1099 -19.71 2.81 26.24
N HIS A 1100 -19.85 1.76 25.43
CA HIS A 1100 -19.30 0.43 25.68
C HIS A 1100 -18.19 0.06 24.65
N PRO A 1101 -17.06 0.78 24.68
CA PRO A 1101 -15.99 0.56 23.71
C PRO A 1101 -15.36 -0.82 23.89
N LEU A 1102 -14.77 -1.30 22.81
CA LEU A 1102 -13.79 -2.37 22.82
C LEU A 1102 -12.40 -1.80 23.14
N PRO A 1103 -11.43 -2.62 23.58
CA PRO A 1103 -10.15 -2.13 24.11
C PRO A 1103 -9.41 -1.11 23.22
N GLY A 1104 -9.45 -1.29 21.90
CA GLY A 1104 -8.77 -0.48 20.91
C GLY A 1104 -9.60 0.62 20.25
N ASN A 1105 -10.87 0.85 20.64
CA ASN A 1105 -11.67 1.94 20.04
C ASN A 1105 -12.23 2.95 21.05
N GLY A 1106 -11.79 2.92 22.31
CA GLY A 1106 -12.19 3.89 23.33
C GLY A 1106 -11.79 5.33 23.00
N TRP A 1107 -10.68 5.52 22.31
CA TRP A 1107 -10.19 6.83 21.84
C TRP A 1107 -11.22 7.59 20.98
N LYS A 1108 -12.16 6.89 20.33
CA LYS A 1108 -13.21 7.50 19.51
C LYS A 1108 -14.14 8.40 20.31
N LEU A 1109 -14.27 8.16 21.62
CA LEU A 1109 -15.05 8.99 22.51
C LEU A 1109 -14.40 10.36 22.68
N ASP A 1110 -13.08 10.39 22.86
CA ASP A 1110 -12.32 11.64 22.95
C ASP A 1110 -12.34 12.38 21.61
N ALA A 1111 -12.17 11.66 20.50
CA ALA A 1111 -12.28 12.24 19.17
C ALA A 1111 -13.68 12.83 18.91
N ALA A 1112 -14.75 12.13 19.25
CA ALA A 1112 -16.12 12.62 19.09
C ALA A 1112 -16.37 13.89 19.94
N ALA A 1113 -15.85 13.94 21.15
CA ALA A 1113 -15.95 15.12 22.00
C ALA A 1113 -15.15 16.30 21.42
N GLY A 1114 -13.96 16.04 20.85
CA GLY A 1114 -13.19 17.03 20.12
C GLY A 1114 -13.88 17.55 18.85
N LEU A 1115 -14.58 16.67 18.12
CA LEU A 1115 -15.41 17.04 16.96
C LEU A 1115 -16.59 17.92 17.38
N LEU A 1116 -17.21 17.67 18.53
CA LEU A 1116 -18.27 18.53 19.07
C LEU A 1116 -17.73 19.92 19.45
N GLU A 1117 -16.53 20.00 20.00
CA GLU A 1117 -15.88 21.28 20.28
C GLU A 1117 -15.67 22.08 18.99
N GLN A 1118 -15.13 21.44 17.94
CA GLN A 1118 -14.99 22.05 16.61
C GLN A 1118 -16.34 22.53 16.05
N ALA A 1119 -17.39 21.71 16.15
CA ALA A 1119 -18.73 22.07 15.66
C ALA A 1119 -19.32 23.24 16.44
N THR A 1120 -19.04 23.33 17.75
CA THR A 1120 -19.49 24.44 18.60
C THR A 1120 -18.78 25.74 18.19
N GLU A 1121 -17.46 25.68 17.99
CA GLU A 1121 -16.67 26.83 17.51
C GLU A 1121 -17.17 27.34 16.16
N GLN A 1122 -17.47 26.45 15.20
CA GLN A 1122 -18.04 26.79 13.89
C GLN A 1122 -19.41 27.47 13.96
N LEU A 1123 -20.19 27.22 15.02
CA LEU A 1123 -21.50 27.86 15.21
C LEU A 1123 -21.42 29.22 15.91
N THR A 1124 -20.40 29.43 16.74
CA THR A 1124 -20.26 30.61 17.59
C THR A 1124 -19.30 31.66 17.04
N GLY A 1125 -18.36 31.27 16.18
CA GLY A 1125 -17.49 32.18 15.43
C GLY A 1125 -18.16 32.65 14.16
#